data_AF-A0AAV7AJN8-F1
#
_entry.id   AF-A0AAV7AJN8-F1
#
_cell.length_a   1.000
_cell.length_b   1.000
_cell.length_c   1.000
_cell.angle_alpha   90.00
_cell.angle_beta   90.00
_cell.angle_gamma   90.00
#
_symmetry.space_group_name_H-M   'P 1'
#
loop_
_entity.id
_entity.type
_entity.pdbx_description
1 polymer ?
#
loop_
_entity_poly.entity_id
_entity_poly.type
_entity_poly.pdbx_seq_one_letter_code
_entity_poly.pdbx_strand_id
1 'polypeptide(L)'
;MDMMVVSKLHRRSQHGVVESGVKHYSYLRKHITFINLECISLKMLFRGSYLFDGVPHSVLITGAPGVGKTTLLKTFVCEWVNGKIYQRFSFVFFFRFQELNTMGKVSLETMILQLYPYLEDRLPSILKYPEKILFIFDGLEESIHQIDFISPKFCTNVSQVENMGTIVVSLVGQSLMKGCFVLMTMETSRVKRRHTTAFTQVAEIMGFSPKNKKLYFHRYFKKKAFSDQVFSYVKDIGALYNFCFIPNFCWMVCEVFSMRFTQETINPQDFSLLPKTLTQLLAGFVSKILSNRKQDKSHNRKLLASIGWMAGYGISNEIFAFDEQVLATFGIDSTSELLHQFMLETNPPPNVTFRFLHPFMPEFLAALVHYINYSPEKLYNSLEKANTYKYCCDEVFISFLCGLSNKSTRSVLRPYLGKLSSKSITRVVKYVSAWLIQQSNAEVHKLEEFRNNQRRCLTMFYYLYEARDKHLVREALGSCRRLNLSSVSLTPLDCTALAFILESCKDVEELDLGSCKFHEEYLRKFAPLLHDLKDLRLSSVMMTNDGVQFICPALINPESKIQTLWLGFNKLTDLSCIYLASAIRNNTSLRMLDLSWNDLSGPHFSDLMDVLSSPTCRIEELWLDHAGLIETSAIQLASGIRNNRSLRKLNLSRNFLNGPHFQGLMKALSSPTCRIEELELCEIDLTDEYAPLLKTLSKNISLTHLDLSNNKMSDASGRHLKELILKSRLKEISIYLNRMMSREMRQNLRNLRVERPGLAVYMDG
;
A
#
# COMPACT_ATOMS: atom_id res chain seq x y z
N MET A 1 -2.49 1.96 22.64
CA MET A 1 -2.69 1.39 21.29
C MET A 1 -4.06 1.84 20.84
N ASP A 2 -4.18 2.23 19.58
CA ASP A 2 -5.45 2.68 19.02
C ASP A 2 -6.21 1.44 18.50
N MET A 3 -7.51 1.37 18.78
CA MET A 3 -8.38 0.27 18.36
C MET A 3 -9.51 0.83 17.49
N MET A 4 -9.92 0.08 16.46
CA MET A 4 -11.07 0.44 15.64
C MET A 4 -12.19 -0.59 15.75
N VAL A 5 -13.42 -0.13 15.85
CA VAL A 5 -14.62 -0.98 15.78
C VAL A 5 -14.88 -1.35 14.32
N VAL A 6 -14.98 -2.65 14.02
CA VAL A 6 -15.19 -3.15 12.66
C VAL A 6 -16.58 -3.78 12.56
N SER A 7 -17.47 -3.18 11.76
CA SER A 7 -18.88 -3.58 11.68
C SER A 7 -19.20 -4.73 10.72
N LYS A 8 -18.31 -5.10 9.79
CA LYS A 8 -18.46 -6.25 8.87
C LYS A 8 -17.11 -6.62 8.23
N LEU A 9 -16.67 -7.86 8.38
CA LEU A 9 -15.45 -8.37 7.74
C LEU A 9 -15.74 -8.84 6.30
N HIS A 10 -14.98 -8.34 5.32
CA HIS A 10 -14.93 -8.90 3.97
C HIS A 10 -13.90 -10.04 3.89
N ARG A 11 -14.13 -11.00 2.99
CA ARG A 11 -13.25 -12.16 2.72
C ARG A 11 -11.81 -11.70 2.44
N ARG A 12 -10.83 -12.46 2.94
CA ARG A 12 -9.38 -12.16 2.88
C ARG A 12 -8.62 -13.15 2.01
N SER A 13 -7.51 -12.69 1.41
CA SER A 13 -6.67 -13.44 0.48
C SER A 13 -5.16 -13.20 0.63
N GLN A 14 -4.67 -12.56 1.72
CA GLN A 14 -3.25 -12.23 1.93
C GLN A 14 -2.74 -12.64 3.34
N HIS A 15 -1.41 -12.56 3.58
CA HIS A 15 -0.77 -12.89 4.86
C HIS A 15 -1.20 -11.86 5.90
N GLY A 16 -1.66 -12.34 7.06
CA GLY A 16 -2.40 -11.52 8.03
C GLY A 16 -1.67 -10.25 8.46
N VAL A 17 -0.33 -10.25 8.51
CA VAL A 17 0.49 -9.08 8.86
C VAL A 17 0.58 -8.06 7.72
N VAL A 18 0.84 -8.49 6.49
CA VAL A 18 1.05 -7.60 5.33
C VAL A 18 -0.29 -6.94 4.96
N GLU A 19 -1.36 -7.73 4.90
CA GLU A 19 -2.71 -7.23 4.62
C GLU A 19 -3.18 -6.27 5.72
N SER A 20 -2.95 -6.61 7.00
CA SER A 20 -3.32 -5.72 8.11
C SER A 20 -2.56 -4.40 8.00
N GLY A 21 -1.27 -4.39 7.66
CA GLY A 21 -0.52 -3.15 7.45
C GLY A 21 -1.12 -2.27 6.34
N VAL A 22 -1.44 -2.86 5.19
CA VAL A 22 -2.05 -2.14 4.04
C VAL A 22 -3.46 -1.64 4.38
N LYS A 23 -4.28 -2.50 4.98
CA LYS A 23 -5.63 -2.20 5.46
C LYS A 23 -5.60 -1.10 6.51
N HIS A 24 -4.70 -1.18 7.48
CA HIS A 24 -4.54 -0.20 8.56
C HIS A 24 -4.09 1.15 8.01
N TYR A 25 -3.14 1.15 7.07
CA TYR A 25 -2.74 2.36 6.36
C TYR A 25 -3.91 2.99 5.60
N SER A 26 -4.74 2.18 4.93
CA SER A 26 -5.92 2.66 4.22
C SER A 26 -6.98 3.25 5.17
N TYR A 27 -7.15 2.70 6.37
CA TYR A 27 -8.09 3.18 7.38
C TYR A 27 -7.64 4.48 8.03
N LEU A 28 -6.35 4.59 8.38
CA LEU A 28 -5.77 5.84 8.85
C LEU A 28 -5.94 6.97 7.82
N ARG A 29 -5.96 6.64 6.52
CA ARG A 29 -6.19 7.58 5.42
C ARG A 29 -7.67 7.93 5.20
N LYS A 30 -8.60 6.98 5.42
CA LYS A 30 -10.04 7.13 5.13
C LYS A 30 -10.84 7.90 6.18
N HIS A 31 -10.19 8.52 7.17
CA HIS A 31 -10.84 9.43 8.13
C HIS A 31 -11.58 10.61 7.48
N ILE A 32 -11.52 10.81 6.15
CA ILE A 32 -12.11 11.94 5.44
C ILE A 32 -13.28 11.55 4.50
N THR A 33 -13.55 10.28 4.20
CA THR A 33 -14.68 9.92 3.31
C THR A 33 -15.24 8.54 3.62
N PHE A 34 -16.42 8.54 4.26
CA PHE A 34 -17.42 7.46 4.44
C PHE A 34 -16.91 5.99 4.51
N ILE A 35 -17.06 5.37 5.70
CA ILE A 35 -17.67 4.05 5.98
C ILE A 35 -17.46 3.72 7.49
N ASN A 36 -18.56 3.61 8.26
CA ASN A 36 -18.84 2.79 9.47
C ASN A 36 -17.71 2.27 10.40
N LEU A 37 -16.63 3.02 10.64
CA LEU A 37 -15.54 2.64 11.54
C LEU A 37 -15.33 3.73 12.60
N GLU A 38 -15.39 3.33 13.87
CA GLU A 38 -15.17 4.21 15.03
C GLU A 38 -13.83 3.89 15.68
N CYS A 39 -13.01 4.91 15.94
CA CYS A 39 -11.79 4.74 16.74
C CYS A 39 -12.17 4.78 18.22
N ILE A 40 -11.91 3.69 18.94
CA ILE A 40 -12.27 3.55 20.36
C ILE A 40 -11.03 3.32 21.22
N SER A 41 -11.09 3.84 22.44
CA SER A 41 -10.09 3.57 23.47
C SER A 41 -10.47 2.34 24.29
N LEU A 42 -9.51 1.85 25.09
CA LEU A 42 -9.75 0.77 26.05
C LEU A 42 -10.95 1.06 26.99
N LYS A 43 -11.15 2.34 27.34
CA LYS A 43 -12.24 2.82 28.20
C LYS A 43 -13.63 2.78 27.55
N MET A 44 -13.69 2.48 26.25
CA MET A 44 -14.93 2.48 25.45
C MET A 44 -15.31 1.08 24.92
N LEU A 45 -14.51 0.03 25.17
CA LEU A 45 -14.79 -1.35 24.77
C LEU A 45 -16.21 -1.83 25.12
N PHE A 46 -16.74 -1.43 26.27
CA PHE A 46 -18.10 -1.81 26.70
C PHE A 46 -19.09 -0.63 26.72
N ARG A 47 -18.91 0.36 25.85
CA ARG A 47 -19.91 1.42 25.61
C ARG A 47 -20.67 1.13 24.32
N GLY A 48 -21.93 1.54 24.25
CA GLY A 48 -22.69 1.52 22.99
C GLY A 48 -21.97 2.34 21.92
N SER A 49 -22.06 1.89 20.67
CA SER A 49 -21.49 2.58 19.51
C SER A 49 -22.62 3.16 18.66
N TYR A 50 -22.33 4.07 17.73
CA TYR A 50 -23.32 4.57 16.76
C TYR A 50 -23.99 3.45 15.92
N LEU A 51 -23.45 2.24 15.97
CA LEU A 51 -23.93 1.06 15.24
C LEU A 51 -24.77 0.11 16.10
N PHE A 52 -24.82 0.28 17.42
CA PHE A 52 -25.57 -0.59 18.34
C PHE A 52 -26.05 0.17 19.58
N ASP A 53 -27.37 0.31 19.73
CA ASP A 53 -28.03 0.85 20.93
C ASP A 53 -28.09 -0.23 22.02
N GLY A 54 -27.01 -0.38 22.77
CA GLY A 54 -26.93 -1.28 23.92
C GLY A 54 -25.51 -1.44 24.48
N VAL A 55 -25.38 -1.92 25.71
CA VAL A 55 -24.08 -2.27 26.30
C VAL A 55 -23.65 -3.63 25.74
N PRO A 56 -22.53 -3.74 25.01
CA PRO A 56 -22.09 -5.02 24.48
C PRO A 56 -21.67 -5.94 25.64
N HIS A 57 -22.26 -7.13 25.71
CA HIS A 57 -21.92 -8.14 26.73
C HIS A 57 -20.76 -9.04 26.29
N SER A 58 -20.52 -9.18 24.98
CA SER A 58 -19.44 -9.99 24.41
C SER A 58 -18.63 -9.19 23.39
N VAL A 59 -17.35 -8.99 23.68
CA VAL A 59 -16.42 -8.22 22.85
C VAL A 59 -15.28 -9.11 22.36
N LEU A 60 -15.07 -9.15 21.04
CA LEU A 60 -13.93 -9.83 20.42
C LEU A 60 -12.89 -8.79 19.96
N ILE A 61 -11.68 -8.87 20.49
CA ILE A 61 -10.54 -8.07 20.08
C ILE A 61 -9.69 -8.89 19.11
N THR A 62 -9.56 -8.37 17.90
CA THR A 62 -8.78 -8.98 16.83
C THR A 62 -7.50 -8.20 16.58
N GLY A 63 -6.45 -8.85 16.07
CA GLY A 63 -5.20 -8.17 15.78
C GLY A 63 -4.14 -9.08 15.16
N ALA A 64 -3.27 -8.49 14.33
CA ALA A 64 -2.16 -9.20 13.71
C ALA A 64 -1.23 -9.85 14.76
N PRO A 65 -0.49 -10.92 14.40
CA PRO A 65 0.54 -11.48 15.26
C PRO A 65 1.51 -10.42 15.78
N GLY A 66 1.81 -10.44 17.09
CA GLY A 66 2.74 -9.50 17.71
C GLY A 66 2.24 -8.05 17.87
N VAL A 67 0.98 -7.74 17.50
CA VAL A 67 0.43 -6.37 17.62
C VAL A 67 0.22 -5.95 19.09
N GLY A 68 0.22 -6.91 20.01
CA GLY A 68 0.12 -6.67 21.46
C GLY A 68 -1.25 -6.96 22.08
N LYS A 69 -2.01 -7.94 21.55
CA LYS A 69 -3.30 -8.39 22.11
C LYS A 69 -3.21 -8.77 23.60
N THR A 70 -2.30 -9.67 23.96
CA THR A 70 -2.05 -10.07 25.35
C THR A 70 -1.58 -8.89 26.21
N THR A 71 -0.70 -8.03 25.69
CA THR A 71 -0.26 -6.80 26.40
C THR A 71 -1.43 -5.86 26.66
N LEU A 72 -2.37 -5.74 25.73
CA LEU A 72 -3.58 -4.94 25.90
C LEU A 72 -4.46 -5.50 27.02
N LEU A 73 -4.71 -6.81 27.05
CA LEU A 73 -5.49 -7.43 28.11
C LEU A 73 -4.81 -7.32 29.49
N LYS A 74 -3.49 -7.52 29.56
CA LYS A 74 -2.72 -7.29 30.80
C LYS A 74 -2.79 -5.85 31.26
N THR A 75 -2.72 -4.89 30.32
CA THR A 75 -2.91 -3.46 30.61
C THR A 75 -4.32 -3.18 31.11
N PHE A 76 -5.33 -3.84 30.53
CA PHE A 76 -6.72 -3.74 30.98
C PHE A 76 -6.85 -4.16 32.45
N VAL A 77 -6.35 -5.35 32.81
CA VAL A 77 -6.41 -5.84 34.19
C VAL A 77 -5.66 -4.88 35.13
N CYS A 78 -4.47 -4.43 34.75
CA CYS A 78 -3.68 -3.48 35.55
C CYS A 78 -4.43 -2.16 35.80
N GLU A 79 -5.05 -1.59 34.77
CA GLU A 79 -5.81 -0.33 34.89
C GLU A 79 -7.13 -0.53 35.68
N TRP A 80 -7.74 -1.71 35.60
CA TRP A 80 -8.91 -2.08 36.40
C TRP A 80 -8.55 -2.22 37.88
N VAL A 81 -7.47 -2.94 38.22
CA VAL A 81 -6.98 -3.06 39.61
C VAL A 81 -6.66 -1.69 40.21
N ASN A 82 -6.12 -0.77 39.41
CA ASN A 82 -5.81 0.60 39.83
C ASN A 82 -7.02 1.55 39.87
N GLY A 83 -8.25 1.06 39.72
CA GLY A 83 -9.46 1.88 39.84
C GLY A 83 -9.76 2.76 38.61
N LYS A 84 -9.00 2.66 37.51
CA LYS A 84 -9.04 3.64 36.41
C LYS A 84 -10.09 3.32 35.35
N ILE A 85 -10.45 2.04 35.19
CA ILE A 85 -11.42 1.59 34.18
C ILE A 85 -12.41 0.57 34.76
N TYR A 86 -13.64 0.55 34.23
CA TYR A 86 -14.68 -0.45 34.46
C TYR A 86 -14.87 -0.95 35.90
N GLN A 87 -14.88 -0.04 36.89
CA GLN A 87 -15.15 -0.37 38.30
C GLN A 87 -16.58 -0.88 38.59
N ARG A 88 -17.41 -1.00 37.55
CA ARG A 88 -18.67 -1.75 37.63
C ARG A 88 -18.46 -3.25 37.83
N PHE A 89 -17.29 -3.77 37.44
CA PHE A 89 -16.92 -5.18 37.64
C PHE A 89 -16.24 -5.34 38.99
N SER A 90 -16.83 -6.19 39.84
CA SER A 90 -16.24 -6.57 41.12
C SER A 90 -15.24 -7.71 40.95
N PHE A 91 -15.42 -8.56 39.93
CA PHE A 91 -14.54 -9.70 39.65
C PHE A 91 -14.17 -9.75 38.17
N VAL A 92 -12.89 -10.02 37.90
CA VAL A 92 -12.35 -10.24 36.56
C VAL A 92 -11.59 -11.57 36.57
N PHE A 93 -12.09 -12.56 35.84
CA PHE A 93 -11.43 -13.85 35.66
C PHE A 93 -10.68 -13.87 34.34
N PHE A 94 -9.38 -14.14 34.38
CA PHE A 94 -8.50 -14.11 33.22
C PHE A 94 -8.02 -15.53 32.90
N PHE A 95 -8.44 -16.03 31.74
CA PHE A 95 -8.11 -17.36 31.25
C PHE A 95 -7.24 -17.26 29.99
N ARG A 96 -6.11 -17.97 29.95
CA ARG A 96 -5.39 -18.21 28.71
C ARG A 96 -5.84 -19.52 28.10
N PHE A 97 -6.13 -19.56 26.80
CA PHE A 97 -6.52 -20.82 26.15
C PHE A 97 -5.42 -21.89 26.27
N GLN A 98 -4.14 -21.49 26.30
CA GLN A 98 -3.02 -22.37 26.63
C GLN A 98 -3.19 -23.12 27.96
N GLU A 99 -3.61 -22.43 29.02
CA GLU A 99 -3.83 -23.05 30.34
C GLU A 99 -5.06 -23.95 30.30
N LEU A 100 -6.13 -23.49 29.63
CA LEU A 100 -7.39 -24.22 29.50
C LEU A 100 -7.27 -25.51 28.68
N ASN A 101 -6.31 -25.61 27.77
CA ASN A 101 -6.11 -26.80 26.94
C ASN A 101 -5.70 -28.05 27.75
N THR A 102 -5.24 -27.87 29.00
CA THR A 102 -4.96 -28.98 29.91
C THR A 102 -6.23 -29.56 30.54
N MET A 103 -7.36 -28.88 30.37
CA MET A 103 -8.63 -29.23 31.00
C MET A 103 -9.48 -30.08 30.05
N GLY A 104 -9.96 -31.23 30.53
CA GLY A 104 -10.88 -32.09 29.79
C GLY A 104 -12.32 -31.57 29.82
N LYS A 105 -13.26 -32.42 30.22
CA LYS A 105 -14.61 -31.97 30.57
C LYS A 105 -14.58 -31.35 31.95
N VAL A 106 -15.07 -30.12 32.09
CA VAL A 106 -15.09 -29.37 33.35
C VAL A 106 -16.42 -28.64 33.51
N SER A 107 -16.72 -28.18 34.72
CA SER A 107 -17.78 -27.19 34.96
C SER A 107 -17.17 -25.78 34.99
N LEU A 108 -18.00 -24.73 34.93
CA LEU A 108 -17.50 -23.35 35.06
C LEU A 108 -16.88 -23.12 36.45
N GLU A 109 -17.48 -23.68 37.50
CA GLU A 109 -16.97 -23.58 38.86
C GLU A 109 -15.58 -24.22 38.99
N THR A 110 -15.44 -25.46 38.52
CA THR A 110 -14.15 -26.16 38.54
C THR A 110 -13.11 -25.44 37.69
N MET A 111 -13.50 -24.89 36.54
CA MET A 111 -12.61 -24.10 35.68
C MET A 111 -12.07 -22.86 36.40
N ILE A 112 -12.92 -22.15 37.16
CA ILE A 112 -12.50 -20.99 37.96
C ILE A 112 -11.60 -21.44 39.12
N LEU A 113 -12.00 -22.46 39.88
CA LEU A 113 -11.27 -22.89 41.08
C LEU A 113 -9.90 -23.51 40.77
N GLN A 114 -9.70 -24.08 39.58
CA GLN A 114 -8.38 -24.57 39.17
C GLN A 114 -7.34 -23.45 39.01
N LEU A 115 -7.75 -22.25 38.58
CA LEU A 115 -6.85 -21.10 38.46
C LEU A 115 -6.91 -20.17 39.68
N TYR A 116 -8.02 -20.21 40.42
CA TYR A 116 -8.29 -19.33 41.56
C TYR A 116 -8.77 -20.15 42.78
N PRO A 117 -7.96 -21.09 43.29
CA PRO A 117 -8.39 -22.03 44.35
C PRO A 117 -8.79 -21.32 45.65
N TYR A 118 -8.19 -20.16 45.93
CA TYR A 118 -8.50 -19.34 47.10
C TYR A 118 -9.92 -18.74 47.11
N LEU A 119 -10.71 -18.94 46.05
CA LEU A 119 -12.11 -18.49 45.96
C LEU A 119 -13.12 -19.58 46.31
N GLU A 120 -12.71 -20.81 46.66
CA GLU A 120 -13.61 -21.95 46.91
C GLU A 120 -14.82 -21.60 47.79
N ASP A 121 -14.58 -21.04 48.98
CA ASP A 121 -15.65 -20.69 49.93
C ASP A 121 -16.53 -19.51 49.48
N ARG A 122 -16.03 -18.67 48.56
CA ARG A 122 -16.69 -17.41 48.16
C ARG A 122 -17.35 -17.50 46.79
N LEU A 123 -16.96 -18.46 45.96
CA LEU A 123 -17.37 -18.55 44.56
C LEU A 123 -18.90 -18.60 44.39
N PRO A 124 -19.68 -19.38 45.18
CA PRO A 124 -21.14 -19.38 45.04
C PRO A 124 -21.76 -17.99 45.28
N SER A 125 -21.20 -17.20 46.20
CA SER A 125 -21.67 -15.84 46.48
C SER A 125 -21.29 -14.87 45.36
N ILE A 126 -20.14 -15.08 44.71
CA ILE A 126 -19.68 -14.28 43.58
C ILE A 126 -20.58 -14.52 42.36
N LEU A 127 -20.83 -15.80 42.02
CA LEU A 127 -21.60 -16.18 40.84
C LEU A 127 -23.09 -15.76 40.89
N LYS A 128 -23.59 -15.37 42.07
CA LYS A 128 -24.96 -14.83 42.24
C LYS A 128 -25.19 -13.50 41.51
N TYR A 129 -24.12 -12.73 41.22
CA TYR A 129 -24.19 -11.40 40.60
C TYR A 129 -23.45 -11.38 39.25
N PRO A 130 -23.97 -12.05 38.20
CA PRO A 130 -23.31 -12.19 36.92
C PRO A 130 -22.95 -10.84 36.27
N GLU A 131 -23.76 -9.80 36.45
CA GLU A 131 -23.54 -8.46 35.90
C GLU A 131 -22.32 -7.73 36.47
N LYS A 132 -21.75 -8.23 37.58
CA LYS A 132 -20.52 -7.73 38.21
C LYS A 132 -19.28 -8.49 37.76
N ILE A 133 -19.42 -9.48 36.88
CA ILE A 133 -18.34 -10.39 36.48
C ILE A 133 -17.93 -10.13 35.02
N LEU A 134 -16.62 -10.07 34.80
CA LEU A 134 -16.00 -10.09 33.49
C LEU A 134 -15.12 -11.34 33.33
N PHE A 135 -15.37 -12.11 32.28
CA PHE A 135 -14.52 -13.20 31.83
C PHE A 135 -13.62 -12.72 30.68
N ILE A 136 -12.31 -12.85 30.84
CA ILE A 136 -11.31 -12.55 29.81
C ILE A 136 -10.72 -13.86 29.30
N PHE A 137 -10.76 -14.07 27.99
CA PHE A 137 -10.15 -15.23 27.32
C PHE A 137 -9.08 -14.76 26.33
N ASP A 138 -7.82 -15.08 26.59
CA ASP A 138 -6.69 -14.69 25.74
C ASP A 138 -6.27 -15.83 24.79
N GLY A 139 -6.22 -15.53 23.48
CA GLY A 139 -5.62 -16.37 22.46
C GLY A 139 -6.52 -17.49 21.94
N LEU A 140 -7.72 -17.19 21.43
CA LEU A 140 -8.65 -18.21 20.92
C LEU A 140 -8.01 -19.14 19.87
N GLU A 141 -7.09 -18.61 19.07
CA GLU A 141 -6.33 -19.38 18.07
C GLU A 141 -5.48 -20.52 18.64
N GLU A 142 -5.23 -20.50 19.95
CA GLU A 142 -4.38 -21.45 20.66
C GLU A 142 -5.19 -22.62 21.25
N SER A 143 -6.52 -22.61 21.14
CA SER A 143 -7.34 -23.69 21.68
C SER A 143 -7.21 -24.98 20.86
N ILE A 144 -6.98 -26.11 21.54
CA ILE A 144 -6.99 -27.44 20.92
C ILE A 144 -8.42 -28.02 20.81
N HIS A 145 -9.37 -27.46 21.53
CA HIS A 145 -10.76 -27.92 21.54
C HIS A 145 -11.56 -27.23 20.43
N GLN A 146 -12.52 -27.93 19.85
CA GLN A 146 -13.41 -27.35 18.85
C GLN A 146 -14.37 -26.36 19.53
N ILE A 147 -14.22 -25.07 19.23
CA ILE A 147 -15.10 -23.99 19.71
C ILE A 147 -15.96 -23.51 18.55
N ASP A 148 -17.21 -23.99 18.51
CA ASP A 148 -18.17 -23.63 17.48
C ASP A 148 -19.27 -22.72 18.04
N PHE A 149 -19.15 -21.43 17.74
CA PHE A 149 -20.09 -20.40 18.20
C PHE A 149 -21.47 -20.45 17.53
N ILE A 150 -21.70 -21.36 16.57
CA ILE A 150 -23.02 -21.61 15.96
C ILE A 150 -23.63 -22.93 16.48
N SER A 151 -22.90 -23.70 17.29
CA SER A 151 -23.38 -24.95 17.85
C SER A 151 -24.70 -24.73 18.60
N PRO A 152 -25.73 -25.59 18.41
CA PRO A 152 -26.96 -25.53 19.20
C PRO A 152 -26.77 -26.08 20.62
N LYS A 153 -25.59 -26.66 20.92
CA LYS A 153 -25.30 -27.25 22.22
C LYS A 153 -24.80 -26.17 23.17
N PHE A 154 -25.56 -25.91 24.23
CA PHE A 154 -25.25 -24.92 25.26
C PHE A 154 -25.34 -25.52 26.66
N CYS A 155 -24.62 -24.91 27.58
CA CYS A 155 -24.69 -25.12 29.01
C CYS A 155 -25.50 -23.98 29.65
N THR A 156 -26.26 -24.30 30.70
CA THR A 156 -27.06 -23.30 31.45
C THR A 156 -26.75 -23.27 32.95
N ASN A 157 -26.07 -24.30 33.47
CA ASN A 157 -25.74 -24.42 34.89
C ASN A 157 -24.22 -24.36 35.11
N VAL A 158 -23.77 -23.57 36.07
CA VAL A 158 -22.36 -23.36 36.41
C VAL A 158 -21.65 -24.64 36.88
N SER A 159 -22.38 -25.59 37.47
CA SER A 159 -21.86 -26.88 37.94
C SER A 159 -21.95 -28.00 36.89
N GLN A 160 -22.58 -27.75 35.72
CA GLN A 160 -22.72 -28.75 34.67
C GLN A 160 -21.36 -29.01 34.00
N VAL A 161 -20.92 -30.28 34.04
CA VAL A 161 -19.67 -30.73 33.41
C VAL A 161 -19.86 -30.88 31.90
N GLU A 162 -19.12 -30.09 31.13
CA GLU A 162 -19.17 -30.06 29.67
C GLU A 162 -17.77 -29.87 29.06
N ASN A 163 -17.66 -29.94 27.74
CA ASN A 163 -16.43 -29.54 27.06
C ASN A 163 -16.19 -28.04 27.27
N MET A 164 -14.93 -27.65 27.52
CA MET A 164 -14.53 -26.23 27.71
C MET A 164 -15.08 -25.31 26.60
N GLY A 165 -15.02 -25.75 25.35
CA GLY A 165 -15.57 -24.99 24.21
C GLY A 165 -17.07 -24.70 24.35
N THR A 166 -17.86 -25.65 24.86
CA THR A 166 -19.29 -25.46 25.13
C THR A 166 -19.51 -24.39 26.21
N ILE A 167 -18.73 -24.41 27.29
CA ILE A 167 -18.80 -23.40 28.37
C ILE A 167 -18.52 -22.00 27.81
N VAL A 168 -17.43 -21.86 27.06
CA VAL A 168 -17.04 -20.56 26.46
C VAL A 168 -18.12 -20.04 25.51
N VAL A 169 -18.64 -20.88 24.62
CA VAL A 169 -19.74 -20.51 23.71
C VAL A 169 -20.99 -20.10 24.49
N SER A 170 -21.29 -20.80 25.59
CA SER A 170 -22.46 -20.51 26.43
C SER A 170 -22.36 -19.18 27.19
N LEU A 171 -21.15 -18.80 27.64
CA LEU A 171 -20.87 -17.49 28.23
C LEU A 171 -21.02 -16.36 27.20
N VAL A 172 -20.45 -16.55 26.00
CA VAL A 172 -20.55 -15.57 24.90
C VAL A 172 -22.00 -15.40 24.45
N GLY A 173 -22.75 -16.50 24.34
CA GLY A 173 -24.16 -16.54 23.96
C GLY A 173 -25.14 -16.19 25.08
N GLN A 174 -24.66 -15.91 26.29
CA GLN A 174 -25.47 -15.54 27.47
C GLN A 174 -26.49 -16.62 27.90
N SER A 175 -26.29 -17.88 27.48
CA SER A 175 -27.08 -19.03 27.98
C SER A 175 -26.60 -19.49 29.36
N LEU A 176 -25.31 -19.26 29.66
CA LEU A 176 -24.69 -19.46 30.96
C LEU A 176 -24.33 -18.10 31.55
N MET A 177 -24.61 -17.89 32.84
CA MET A 177 -24.29 -16.64 33.55
C MET A 177 -24.88 -15.37 32.87
N LYS A 178 -26.17 -15.41 32.52
CA LYS A 178 -26.87 -14.30 31.85
C LYS A 178 -26.63 -12.96 32.56
N GLY A 179 -26.13 -11.97 31.83
CA GLY A 179 -25.74 -10.65 32.33
C GLY A 179 -24.23 -10.46 32.49
N CYS A 180 -23.44 -11.54 32.46
CA CYS A 180 -21.98 -11.45 32.55
C CYS A 180 -21.36 -10.83 31.30
N PHE A 181 -20.12 -10.37 31.45
CA PHE A 181 -19.36 -9.79 30.35
C PHE A 181 -18.25 -10.74 29.91
N VAL A 182 -17.99 -10.78 28.61
CA VAL A 182 -16.93 -11.58 28.01
C VAL A 182 -16.07 -10.71 27.12
N LEU A 183 -14.76 -10.78 27.32
CA LEU A 183 -13.74 -10.16 26.48
C LEU A 183 -12.82 -11.26 25.94
N MET A 184 -12.70 -11.36 24.63
CA MET A 184 -11.88 -12.40 24.01
C MET A 184 -10.89 -11.81 23.01
N THR A 185 -9.69 -12.39 22.89
CA THR A 185 -8.74 -12.03 21.83
C THR A 185 -8.62 -13.11 20.76
N MET A 186 -8.36 -12.68 19.52
CA MET A 186 -8.16 -13.58 18.39
C MET A 186 -7.21 -13.00 17.33
N GLU A 187 -6.43 -13.84 16.66
CA GLU A 187 -5.67 -13.41 15.48
C GLU A 187 -6.57 -13.04 14.30
N THR A 188 -6.32 -11.89 13.66
CA THR A 188 -7.18 -11.37 12.58
C THR A 188 -7.29 -12.31 11.37
N SER A 189 -6.24 -13.08 11.06
CA SER A 189 -6.21 -14.02 9.93
C SER A 189 -7.19 -15.19 10.10
N ARG A 190 -7.52 -15.54 11.34
CA ARG A 190 -8.38 -16.69 11.66
C ARG A 190 -9.86 -16.31 11.77
N VAL A 191 -10.19 -15.03 11.72
CA VAL A 191 -11.56 -14.54 11.97
C VAL A 191 -12.48 -14.94 10.82
N LYS A 192 -13.45 -15.81 11.11
CA LYS A 192 -14.52 -16.23 10.20
C LYS A 192 -15.84 -15.51 10.53
N ARG A 193 -16.78 -15.47 9.58
CA ARG A 193 -18.10 -14.83 9.73
C ARG A 193 -18.91 -15.31 10.94
N ARG A 194 -18.71 -16.56 11.35
CA ARG A 194 -19.32 -17.14 12.56
C ARG A 194 -18.87 -16.46 13.87
N HIS A 195 -17.62 -16.01 13.94
CA HIS A 195 -17.12 -15.29 15.11
C HIS A 195 -17.69 -13.87 15.13
N THR A 196 -17.78 -13.20 13.97
CA THR A 196 -18.34 -11.84 13.91
C THR A 196 -19.83 -11.75 14.21
N THR A 197 -20.56 -12.87 14.14
CA THR A 197 -22.00 -12.93 14.43
C THR A 197 -22.29 -13.33 15.88
N ALA A 198 -21.36 -14.05 16.53
CA ALA A 198 -21.52 -14.50 17.90
C ALA A 198 -21.20 -13.42 18.95
N PHE A 199 -20.38 -12.43 18.60
CA PHE A 199 -20.00 -11.36 19.51
C PHE A 199 -20.80 -10.09 19.23
N THR A 200 -21.26 -9.43 20.30
CA THR A 200 -21.99 -8.15 20.20
C THR A 200 -21.12 -7.02 19.61
N GLN A 201 -19.80 -7.09 19.80
CA GLN A 201 -18.86 -6.12 19.24
C GLN A 201 -17.54 -6.79 18.84
N VAL A 202 -16.98 -6.38 17.69
CA VAL A 202 -15.65 -6.79 17.23
C VAL A 202 -14.78 -5.54 17.04
N ALA A 203 -13.66 -5.49 17.76
CA ALA A 203 -12.65 -4.44 17.63
C ALA A 203 -11.37 -5.01 17.01
N GLU A 204 -10.66 -4.22 16.21
CA GLU A 204 -9.36 -4.57 15.64
C GLU A 204 -8.28 -3.63 16.18
N ILE A 205 -7.18 -4.20 16.68
CA ILE A 205 -5.99 -3.45 17.09
C ILE A 205 -5.20 -3.07 15.84
N MET A 206 -5.03 -1.76 15.65
CA MET A 206 -4.36 -1.18 14.48
C MET A 206 -2.83 -1.13 14.63
N GLY A 207 -2.33 -1.36 15.83
CA GLY A 207 -0.91 -1.22 16.16
C GLY A 207 -0.49 0.23 16.39
N PHE A 208 0.73 0.56 16.00
CA PHE A 208 1.32 1.89 16.21
C PHE A 208 1.02 2.85 15.05
N SER A 209 0.35 3.96 15.39
CA SER A 209 0.29 5.18 14.56
C SER A 209 1.68 5.77 14.33
N PRO A 210 1.89 6.64 13.32
CA PRO A 210 3.18 7.29 13.06
C PRO A 210 3.81 7.95 14.30
N LYS A 211 2.97 8.56 15.15
CA LYS A 211 3.38 9.15 16.43
C LYS A 211 3.85 8.09 17.43
N ASN A 212 3.11 6.98 17.55
CA ASN A 212 3.46 5.87 18.45
C ASN A 212 4.75 5.17 18.00
N LYS A 213 4.96 5.01 16.68
CA LYS A 213 6.23 4.49 16.13
C LYS A 213 7.40 5.35 16.58
N LYS A 214 7.32 6.67 16.37
CA LYS A 214 8.37 7.61 16.80
C LYS A 214 8.61 7.57 18.31
N LEU A 215 7.54 7.56 19.10
CA LEU A 215 7.64 7.46 20.56
C LEU A 215 8.31 6.16 21.02
N TYR A 216 8.03 5.03 20.36
CA TYR A 216 8.66 3.76 20.68
C TYR A 216 10.18 3.82 20.49
N PHE A 217 10.65 4.32 19.35
CA PHE A 217 12.07 4.47 19.07
C PHE A 217 12.75 5.39 20.10
N HIS A 218 12.10 6.52 20.45
CA HIS A 218 12.62 7.42 21.48
C HIS A 218 12.74 6.75 22.85
N ARG A 219 11.74 5.96 23.25
CA ARG A 219 11.77 5.23 24.53
C ARG A 219 12.83 4.13 24.53
N TYR A 220 13.03 3.45 23.41
CA TYR A 220 14.01 2.38 23.28
C TYR A 220 15.45 2.93 23.37
N PHE A 221 15.78 3.89 22.53
CA PHE A 221 17.15 4.42 22.43
C PHE A 221 17.48 5.48 23.49
N LYS A 222 16.48 6.04 24.17
CA LYS A 222 16.56 7.09 25.21
C LYS A 222 17.10 8.45 24.73
N LYS A 223 18.13 8.48 23.88
CA LYS A 223 18.73 9.69 23.30
C LYS A 223 17.94 10.19 22.09
N LYS A 224 17.40 11.40 22.20
CA LYS A 224 16.47 11.97 21.21
C LYS A 224 17.09 12.08 19.81
N ALA A 225 18.28 12.70 19.67
CA ALA A 225 18.92 12.93 18.37
C ALA A 225 19.24 11.63 17.63
N PHE A 226 19.86 10.66 18.31
CA PHE A 226 20.15 9.34 17.75
C PHE A 226 18.88 8.59 17.34
N SER A 227 17.87 8.60 18.21
CA SER A 227 16.57 8.00 17.91
C SER A 227 15.88 8.65 16.71
N ASP A 228 15.97 9.97 16.55
CA ASP A 228 15.39 10.69 15.41
C ASP A 228 16.08 10.27 14.10
N GLN A 229 17.41 10.10 14.11
CA GLN A 229 18.17 9.65 12.95
C GLN A 229 17.82 8.22 12.55
N VAL A 230 17.80 7.27 13.50
CA VAL A 230 17.39 5.88 13.24
C VAL A 230 15.95 5.81 12.74
N PHE A 231 15.04 6.56 13.36
CA PHE A 231 13.65 6.62 12.93
C PHE A 231 13.50 7.19 11.52
N SER A 232 14.22 8.27 11.18
CA SER A 232 14.22 8.85 9.84
C SER A 232 14.72 7.85 8.81
N TYR A 233 15.83 7.16 9.09
CA TYR A 233 16.37 6.14 8.21
C TYR A 233 15.37 5.01 7.95
N VAL A 234 14.72 4.48 9.00
CA VAL A 234 13.69 3.44 8.86
C VAL A 234 12.50 3.96 8.05
N LYS A 235 12.04 5.20 8.31
CA LYS A 235 10.97 5.86 7.55
C LYS A 235 11.33 5.98 6.07
N ASP A 236 12.56 6.40 5.76
CA ASP A 236 13.05 6.58 4.39
C ASP A 236 13.17 5.25 3.63
N ILE A 237 13.48 4.14 4.31
CA ILE A 237 13.43 2.81 3.68
C ILE A 237 12.00 2.45 3.26
N GLY A 238 10.97 2.80 4.03
CA GLY A 238 9.58 2.49 3.71
C GLY A 238 9.21 1.02 3.90
N ALA A 239 9.98 0.09 3.34
CA ALA A 239 9.78 -1.36 3.47
C ALA A 239 9.75 -1.82 4.93
N LEU A 240 10.72 -1.40 5.75
CA LEU A 240 10.77 -1.71 7.18
C LEU A 240 9.76 -0.87 7.99
N TYR A 241 9.60 0.41 7.66
CA TYR A 241 8.66 1.31 8.34
C TYR A 241 7.21 0.84 8.24
N ASN A 242 6.86 0.19 7.11
CA ASN A 242 5.53 -0.35 6.88
C ASN A 242 5.18 -1.36 7.99
N PHE A 243 6.08 -2.28 8.33
CA PHE A 243 5.87 -3.28 9.38
C PHE A 243 5.98 -2.74 10.82
N CYS A 244 6.54 -1.55 11.01
CA CYS A 244 6.65 -0.91 12.34
C CYS A 244 5.30 -0.49 12.95
N PHE A 245 4.15 -0.78 12.33
CA PHE A 245 2.88 -0.73 13.07
C PHE A 245 2.80 -1.84 14.13
N ILE A 246 3.57 -2.92 13.97
CA ILE A 246 3.66 -4.01 14.94
C ILE A 246 4.73 -3.67 15.99
N PRO A 247 4.38 -3.61 17.29
CA PRO A 247 5.35 -3.32 18.35
C PRO A 247 6.50 -4.33 18.42
N ASN A 248 6.21 -5.63 18.28
CA ASN A 248 7.25 -6.67 18.24
C ASN A 248 8.25 -6.47 17.09
N PHE A 249 7.77 -5.96 15.94
CA PHE A 249 8.64 -5.63 14.82
C PHE A 249 9.51 -4.40 15.12
N CYS A 250 8.96 -3.38 15.80
CA CYS A 250 9.75 -2.23 16.25
C CYS A 250 10.86 -2.65 17.20
N TRP A 251 10.58 -3.59 18.11
CA TRP A 251 11.59 -4.19 18.97
C TRP A 251 12.71 -4.85 18.16
N MET A 252 12.38 -5.74 17.21
CA MET A 252 13.37 -6.40 16.35
C MET A 252 14.23 -5.39 15.55
N VAL A 253 13.61 -4.36 14.97
CA VAL A 253 14.34 -3.28 14.28
C VAL A 253 15.31 -2.59 15.23
N CYS A 254 14.84 -2.15 16.40
CA CYS A 254 15.66 -1.43 17.37
C CYS A 254 16.80 -2.31 17.90
N GLU A 255 16.52 -3.59 18.16
CA GLU A 255 17.50 -4.58 18.62
C GLU A 255 18.62 -4.72 17.59
N VAL A 256 18.30 -5.06 16.33
CA VAL A 256 19.31 -5.24 15.26
C VAL A 256 20.11 -3.97 15.01
N PHE A 257 19.46 -2.81 15.03
CA PHE A 257 20.12 -1.54 14.80
C PHE A 257 21.06 -1.21 15.96
N SER A 258 20.64 -1.44 17.21
CA SER A 258 21.47 -1.15 18.40
C SER A 258 22.81 -1.88 18.40
N MET A 259 22.90 -3.09 17.84
CA MET A 259 24.16 -3.82 17.72
C MET A 259 25.17 -3.24 16.74
N ARG A 260 24.70 -2.47 15.75
CA ARG A 260 25.57 -1.90 14.71
C ARG A 260 26.19 -0.59 15.14
N PHE A 261 25.76 -0.03 16.27
CA PHE A 261 26.30 1.19 16.83
C PHE A 261 27.00 0.86 18.16
N THR A 262 28.33 0.83 18.14
CA THR A 262 29.17 0.65 19.34
C THR A 262 29.45 1.96 20.08
N GLN A 263 29.23 3.10 19.43
CA GLN A 263 29.33 4.45 20.01
C GLN A 263 28.06 5.24 19.66
N GLU A 264 27.62 6.11 20.57
CA GLU A 264 26.39 6.92 20.43
C GLU A 264 26.55 8.13 19.49
N THR A 265 27.55 8.11 18.62
CA THR A 265 27.85 9.11 17.58
C THR A 265 27.88 8.41 16.23
N ILE A 266 27.15 8.94 15.24
CA ILE A 266 26.97 8.28 13.95
C ILE A 266 27.83 8.95 12.87
N ASN A 267 28.65 8.17 12.17
CA ASN A 267 29.16 8.58 10.87
C ASN A 267 28.13 8.22 9.78
N PRO A 268 27.87 9.09 8.78
CA PRO A 268 26.94 8.79 7.68
C PRO A 268 27.22 7.47 6.95
N GLN A 269 28.48 7.03 6.95
CA GLN A 269 28.90 5.76 6.35
C GLN A 269 28.35 4.54 7.11
N ASP A 270 28.07 4.64 8.41
CA ASP A 270 27.57 3.54 9.24
C ASP A 270 26.14 3.13 8.84
N PHE A 271 25.33 4.06 8.32
CA PHE A 271 23.98 3.80 7.82
C PHE A 271 23.96 2.95 6.54
N SER A 272 25.06 2.89 5.79
CA SER A 272 25.17 2.05 4.60
C SER A 272 25.18 0.56 4.92
N LEU A 273 25.60 0.20 6.14
CA LEU A 273 25.71 -1.16 6.65
C LEU A 273 24.43 -1.67 7.32
N LEU A 274 23.45 -0.79 7.53
CA LEU A 274 22.18 -1.15 8.15
C LEU A 274 21.27 -1.91 7.18
N PRO A 275 20.40 -2.78 7.71
CA PRO A 275 19.40 -3.48 6.91
C PRO A 275 18.49 -2.53 6.13
N LYS A 276 18.35 -2.76 4.83
CA LYS A 276 17.38 -2.09 3.93
C LYS A 276 16.18 -2.98 3.63
N THR A 277 16.36 -4.29 3.70
CA THR A 277 15.33 -5.27 3.36
C THR A 277 14.90 -6.09 4.57
N LEU A 278 13.74 -6.76 4.49
CA LEU A 278 13.26 -7.60 5.58
C LEU A 278 14.20 -8.80 5.81
N THR A 279 14.73 -9.37 4.73
CA THR A 279 15.70 -10.48 4.82
C THR A 279 16.98 -10.06 5.53
N GLN A 280 17.50 -8.87 5.24
CA GLN A 280 18.69 -8.33 5.89
C GLN A 280 18.47 -8.10 7.38
N LEU A 281 17.28 -7.63 7.76
CA LEU A 281 16.91 -7.41 9.15
C LEU A 281 16.87 -8.74 9.92
N LEU A 282 16.20 -9.75 9.38
CA LEU A 282 16.12 -11.08 9.99
C LEU A 282 17.48 -11.79 10.04
N ALA A 283 18.31 -11.67 8.99
CA ALA A 283 19.68 -12.17 9.03
C ALA A 283 20.50 -11.50 10.15
N GLY A 284 20.33 -10.19 10.37
CA GLY A 284 20.91 -9.47 11.50
C GLY A 284 20.38 -9.94 12.85
N PHE A 285 19.08 -10.22 12.95
CA PHE A 285 18.46 -10.70 14.18
C PHE A 285 18.89 -12.13 14.54
N VAL A 286 18.98 -13.04 13.57
CA VAL A 286 19.55 -14.38 13.78
C VAL A 286 21.02 -14.29 14.17
N SER A 287 21.79 -13.39 13.54
CA SER A 287 23.19 -13.11 13.91
C SER A 287 23.33 -12.68 15.37
N LYS A 288 22.40 -11.85 15.88
CA LYS A 288 22.33 -11.48 17.30
C LYS A 288 22.11 -12.68 18.20
N ILE A 289 21.07 -13.46 17.92
CA ILE A 289 20.73 -14.65 18.70
C ILE A 289 21.97 -15.56 18.83
N LEU A 290 22.67 -15.78 17.71
CA LEU A 290 23.88 -16.60 17.67
C LEU A 290 25.10 -15.94 18.37
N SER A 291 25.18 -14.60 18.40
CA SER A 291 26.28 -13.87 19.03
C SER A 291 26.31 -13.97 20.56
N ASN A 292 25.17 -14.28 21.18
CA ASN A 292 25.07 -14.37 22.64
C ASN A 292 25.78 -15.62 23.22
N ARG A 293 26.43 -16.47 22.40
CA ARG A 293 27.06 -17.72 22.84
C ARG A 293 28.43 -17.96 22.17
N LYS A 294 29.37 -18.55 22.93
CA LYS A 294 30.65 -19.10 22.46
C LYS A 294 30.53 -20.58 22.03
N GLN A 295 29.48 -20.95 21.28
CA GLN A 295 29.25 -22.34 20.86
C GLN A 295 30.00 -22.70 19.56
N ASP A 296 30.18 -24.01 19.32
CA ASP A 296 30.77 -24.53 18.08
C ASP A 296 29.90 -24.18 16.86
N LYS A 297 30.54 -23.59 15.86
CA LYS A 297 29.93 -23.19 14.58
C LYS A 297 29.29 -24.37 13.86
N SER A 298 29.86 -25.58 14.00
CA SER A 298 29.32 -26.81 13.40
C SER A 298 28.01 -27.22 14.07
N HIS A 299 27.96 -27.18 15.41
CA HIS A 299 26.75 -27.46 16.18
C HIS A 299 25.63 -26.46 15.86
N ASN A 300 25.92 -25.16 15.89
CA ASN A 300 24.96 -24.11 15.53
C ASN A 300 24.37 -24.33 14.13
N ARG A 301 25.22 -24.72 13.17
CA ARG A 301 24.80 -24.99 11.80
C ARG A 301 23.85 -26.18 11.70
N LYS A 302 24.14 -27.28 12.41
CA LYS A 302 23.29 -28.48 12.43
C LYS A 302 21.94 -28.19 13.08
N LEU A 303 21.93 -27.56 14.26
CA LEU A 303 20.69 -27.23 14.94
C LEU A 303 19.84 -26.25 14.13
N LEU A 304 20.43 -25.20 13.57
CA LEU A 304 19.71 -24.25 12.72
C LEU A 304 19.15 -24.91 11.46
N ALA A 305 19.84 -25.94 10.94
CA ALA A 305 19.31 -26.73 9.84
C ALA A 305 18.09 -27.57 10.27
N SER A 306 18.12 -28.20 11.43
CA SER A 306 16.96 -28.92 11.99
C SER A 306 15.78 -27.98 12.23
N ILE A 307 15.99 -26.83 12.88
CA ILE A 307 14.96 -25.83 13.12
C ILE A 307 14.40 -25.30 11.80
N GLY A 308 15.24 -25.06 10.79
CA GLY A 308 14.81 -24.59 9.47
C GLY A 308 13.94 -25.62 8.73
N TRP A 309 14.29 -26.91 8.78
CA TRP A 309 13.44 -27.97 8.22
C TRP A 309 12.13 -28.15 8.98
N MET A 310 12.16 -28.06 10.32
CA MET A 310 10.96 -28.08 11.16
C MET A 310 10.04 -26.90 10.83
N ALA A 311 10.60 -25.70 10.65
CA ALA A 311 9.84 -24.52 10.27
C ALA A 311 9.19 -24.68 8.89
N GLY A 312 9.92 -25.21 7.90
CA GLY A 312 9.37 -25.51 6.57
C GLY A 312 8.25 -26.56 6.61
N TYR A 313 8.39 -27.58 7.46
CA TYR A 313 7.32 -28.55 7.73
C TYR A 313 6.10 -27.87 8.38
N GLY A 314 6.32 -26.99 9.36
CA GLY A 314 5.26 -26.24 10.00
C GLY A 314 4.47 -25.37 9.03
N ILE A 315 5.16 -24.65 8.14
CA ILE A 315 4.51 -23.83 7.09
C ILE A 315 3.69 -24.72 6.15
N SER A 316 4.26 -25.83 5.69
CA SER A 316 3.60 -26.72 4.71
C SER A 316 2.35 -27.42 5.25
N ASN A 317 2.25 -27.59 6.57
CA ASN A 317 1.15 -28.31 7.23
C ASN A 317 0.31 -27.41 8.15
N GLU A 318 0.51 -26.09 8.10
CA GLU A 318 -0.18 -25.10 8.95
C GLU A 318 -0.01 -25.35 10.46
N ILE A 319 1.16 -25.86 10.87
CA ILE A 319 1.54 -26.11 12.27
C ILE A 319 2.36 -24.91 12.78
N PHE A 320 1.86 -24.25 13.82
CA PHE A 320 2.47 -23.04 14.40
C PHE A 320 2.95 -23.21 15.84
N ALA A 321 2.62 -24.34 16.47
CA ALA A 321 3.11 -24.77 17.77
C ALA A 321 3.61 -26.20 17.63
N PHE A 322 4.81 -26.48 18.15
CA PHE A 322 5.50 -27.75 17.98
C PHE A 322 5.64 -28.41 19.34
N ASP A 323 5.15 -29.64 19.50
CA ASP A 323 5.34 -30.44 20.70
C ASP A 323 6.69 -31.16 20.69
N GLU A 324 7.04 -31.81 21.81
CA GLU A 324 8.30 -32.55 21.93
C GLU A 324 8.44 -33.69 20.92
N GLN A 325 7.34 -34.30 20.46
CA GLN A 325 7.38 -35.38 19.47
C GLN A 325 7.80 -34.85 18.10
N VAL A 326 7.27 -33.68 17.71
CA VAL A 326 7.68 -33.01 16.49
C VAL A 326 9.13 -32.58 16.58
N LEU A 327 9.57 -32.01 17.71
CA LEU A 327 10.99 -31.65 17.93
C LEU A 327 11.91 -32.87 17.77
N ALA A 328 11.56 -33.99 18.39
CA ALA A 328 12.33 -35.24 18.31
C ALA A 328 12.41 -35.78 16.86
N THR A 329 11.33 -35.65 16.07
CA THR A 329 11.30 -36.05 14.65
C THR A 329 12.34 -35.29 13.81
N PHE A 330 12.65 -34.05 14.18
CA PHE A 330 13.70 -33.23 13.53
C PHE A 330 15.06 -33.29 14.24
N GLY A 331 15.20 -34.13 15.26
CA GLY A 331 16.43 -34.27 16.05
C GLY A 331 16.76 -33.01 16.85
N ILE A 332 15.74 -32.29 17.32
CA ILE A 332 15.88 -31.08 18.14
C ILE A 332 15.69 -31.47 19.60
N ASP A 333 16.68 -31.17 20.43
CA ASP A 333 16.60 -31.31 21.89
C ASP A 333 15.76 -30.17 22.48
N SER A 334 14.67 -30.50 23.18
CA SER A 334 13.78 -29.53 23.82
C SER A 334 14.47 -28.74 24.93
N THR A 335 15.57 -29.26 25.49
CA THR A 335 16.39 -28.58 26.50
C THR A 335 17.47 -27.67 25.91
N SER A 336 17.57 -27.59 24.58
CA SER A 336 18.58 -26.79 23.90
C SER A 336 18.40 -25.30 24.20
N GLU A 337 19.38 -24.70 24.88
CA GLU A 337 19.37 -23.26 25.17
C GLU A 337 19.21 -22.39 23.91
N LEU A 338 19.72 -22.86 22.76
CA LEU A 338 19.62 -22.13 21.49
C LEU A 338 18.19 -22.17 20.93
N LEU A 339 17.44 -23.25 21.15
CA LEU A 339 16.03 -23.34 20.78
C LEU A 339 15.19 -22.27 21.48
N HIS A 340 15.38 -22.10 22.79
CA HIS A 340 14.65 -21.09 23.59
C HIS A 340 14.97 -19.64 23.21
N GLN A 341 16.04 -19.40 22.43
CA GLN A 341 16.32 -18.07 21.86
C GLN A 341 15.55 -17.80 20.56
N PHE A 342 15.00 -18.83 19.92
CA PHE A 342 14.13 -18.70 18.75
C PHE A 342 12.65 -18.89 19.10
N MET A 343 12.36 -19.63 20.17
CA MET A 343 11.01 -20.11 20.49
C MET A 343 10.66 -19.91 21.97
N LEU A 344 9.38 -19.66 22.23
CA LEU A 344 8.77 -19.60 23.56
C LEU A 344 8.05 -20.91 23.87
N GLU A 345 8.18 -21.35 25.11
CA GLU A 345 7.30 -22.36 25.68
C GLU A 345 5.93 -21.75 25.98
N THR A 346 4.88 -22.50 25.67
CA THR A 346 3.50 -21.99 25.74
C THR A 346 2.57 -22.83 26.62
N ASN A 347 2.93 -24.06 26.97
CA ASN A 347 2.14 -24.93 27.83
C ASN A 347 2.95 -25.43 29.02
N PRO A 348 2.33 -25.66 30.20
CA PRO A 348 3.01 -26.27 31.33
C PRO A 348 3.31 -27.76 31.09
N PRO A 349 4.34 -28.33 31.73
CA PRO A 349 4.61 -29.77 31.69
C PRO A 349 3.38 -30.59 32.13
N PRO A 350 3.10 -31.75 31.51
CA PRO A 350 3.92 -32.49 30.53
C PRO A 350 3.68 -32.13 29.04
N ASN A 351 2.72 -31.25 28.71
CA ASN A 351 2.30 -30.99 27.32
C ASN A 351 2.96 -29.74 26.73
N VAL A 352 4.27 -29.56 26.93
CA VAL A 352 5.00 -28.35 26.51
C VAL A 352 4.99 -28.22 25.00
N THR A 353 4.61 -27.04 24.51
CA THR A 353 4.69 -26.69 23.08
C THR A 353 5.53 -25.44 22.86
N PHE A 354 6.25 -25.42 21.73
CA PHE A 354 7.17 -24.37 21.33
C PHE A 354 6.59 -23.54 20.19
N ARG A 355 6.69 -22.20 20.29
CA ARG A 355 6.26 -21.26 19.24
C ARG A 355 7.35 -20.25 18.93
N PHE A 356 7.54 -19.87 17.67
CA PHE A 356 8.56 -18.88 17.31
C PHE A 356 8.28 -17.49 17.90
N LEU A 357 9.34 -16.83 18.39
CA LEU A 357 9.31 -15.48 18.99
C LEU A 357 8.82 -14.38 18.03
N HIS A 358 9.17 -14.51 16.76
CA HIS A 358 8.84 -13.52 15.74
C HIS A 358 8.03 -14.16 14.60
N PRO A 359 6.95 -13.51 14.12
CA PRO A 359 6.07 -14.07 13.11
C PRO A 359 6.74 -14.47 11.79
N PHE A 360 7.81 -13.78 11.38
CA PHE A 360 8.56 -14.06 10.15
C PHE A 360 9.74 -15.02 10.33
N MET A 361 10.02 -15.46 11.57
CA MET A 361 11.13 -16.36 11.85
C MET A 361 10.98 -17.73 11.17
N PRO A 362 9.79 -18.39 11.17
CA PRO A 362 9.63 -19.68 10.53
C PRO A 362 9.97 -19.62 9.04
N GLU A 363 9.43 -18.65 8.30
CA GLU A 363 9.64 -18.50 6.86
C GLU A 363 11.11 -18.17 6.55
N PHE A 364 11.74 -17.33 7.38
CA PHE A 364 13.15 -17.00 7.21
C PHE A 364 14.05 -18.21 7.43
N LEU A 365 13.83 -18.99 8.48
CA LEU A 365 14.62 -20.18 8.77
C LEU A 365 14.37 -21.29 7.74
N ALA A 366 13.13 -21.44 7.27
CA ALA A 366 12.79 -22.32 6.16
C ALA A 366 13.50 -21.92 4.86
N ALA A 367 13.66 -20.62 4.57
CA ALA A 367 14.43 -20.18 3.41
C ALA A 367 15.95 -20.37 3.61
N LEU A 368 16.45 -20.05 4.81
CA LEU A 368 17.86 -20.15 5.17
C LEU A 368 18.40 -21.58 5.11
N VAL A 369 17.56 -22.58 5.44
CA VAL A 369 17.97 -23.99 5.44
C VAL A 369 18.50 -24.44 4.09
N HIS A 370 17.95 -23.94 2.98
CA HIS A 370 18.38 -24.30 1.62
C HIS A 370 19.80 -23.81 1.30
N TYR A 371 20.27 -22.75 1.96
CA TYR A 371 21.65 -22.24 1.83
C TYR A 371 22.64 -22.94 2.77
N ILE A 372 22.16 -23.46 3.91
CA ILE A 372 23.00 -24.12 4.93
C ILE A 372 23.11 -25.62 4.68
N ASN A 373 22.01 -26.27 4.31
CA ASN A 373 21.85 -27.71 4.11
C ASN A 373 21.18 -27.96 2.75
N TYR A 374 21.93 -27.68 1.68
CA TYR A 374 21.42 -27.72 0.31
C TYR A 374 21.01 -29.13 -0.12
N SER A 375 19.77 -29.24 -0.62
CA SER A 375 19.27 -30.38 -1.38
C SER A 375 18.49 -29.87 -2.59
N PRO A 376 18.81 -30.32 -3.83
CA PRO A 376 18.14 -29.86 -5.05
C PRO A 376 16.66 -30.24 -5.07
N GLU A 377 16.33 -31.48 -4.71
CA GLU A 377 14.95 -31.98 -4.66
C GLU A 377 14.11 -31.19 -3.66
N LYS A 378 14.65 -30.94 -2.45
CA LYS A 378 13.93 -30.16 -1.45
C LYS A 378 13.74 -28.71 -1.90
N LEU A 379 14.74 -28.09 -2.54
CA LEU A 379 14.62 -26.72 -3.06
C LEU A 379 13.55 -26.64 -4.16
N TYR A 380 13.57 -27.58 -5.11
CA TYR A 380 12.58 -27.68 -6.18
C TYR A 380 11.18 -27.82 -5.60
N ASN A 381 10.97 -28.80 -4.71
CA ASN A 381 9.67 -29.05 -4.08
C ASN A 381 9.17 -27.84 -3.28
N SER A 382 10.05 -27.14 -2.55
CA SER A 382 9.65 -25.92 -1.83
C SER A 382 9.20 -24.80 -2.77
N LEU A 383 9.89 -24.60 -3.90
CA LEU A 383 9.53 -23.57 -4.88
C LEU A 383 8.29 -23.93 -5.72
N GLU A 384 8.11 -25.20 -6.06
CA GLU A 384 6.91 -25.67 -6.76
C GLU A 384 5.67 -25.56 -5.87
N LYS A 385 5.78 -25.96 -4.60
CA LYS A 385 4.73 -25.74 -3.60
C LYS A 385 4.39 -24.26 -3.48
N ALA A 386 5.40 -23.41 -3.33
CA ALA A 386 5.20 -21.96 -3.24
C ALA A 386 4.51 -21.35 -4.49
N ASN A 387 4.55 -22.02 -5.65
CA ASN A 387 3.86 -21.60 -6.87
C ASN A 387 2.44 -22.14 -7.03
N THR A 388 2.09 -23.25 -6.38
CA THR A 388 0.79 -23.93 -6.52
C THR A 388 -0.22 -23.48 -5.46
N TYR A 389 0.25 -22.97 -4.31
CA TYR A 389 -0.62 -22.50 -3.25
C TYR A 389 -1.08 -21.05 -3.46
N LYS A 390 -2.36 -20.84 -3.15
CA LYS A 390 -3.08 -19.57 -3.31
C LYS A 390 -2.85 -18.62 -2.11
N TYR A 391 -1.78 -18.83 -1.34
CA TYR A 391 -1.58 -18.27 0.01
C TYR A 391 -0.24 -17.52 0.15
N CYS A 392 -0.13 -16.67 1.19
CA CYS A 392 0.86 -15.59 1.26
C CYS A 392 2.06 -15.87 2.20
N CYS A 393 2.06 -16.98 2.96
CA CYS A 393 3.29 -17.47 3.62
C CYS A 393 4.38 -17.81 2.57
N ASP A 394 3.95 -18.26 1.39
CA ASP A 394 4.82 -18.56 0.26
C ASP A 394 5.50 -17.32 -0.30
N GLU A 395 4.82 -16.16 -0.33
CA GLU A 395 5.40 -14.91 -0.79
C GLU A 395 6.51 -14.41 0.15
N VAL A 396 6.29 -14.52 1.46
CA VAL A 396 7.29 -14.14 2.47
C VAL A 396 8.48 -15.10 2.42
N PHE A 397 8.25 -16.41 2.30
CA PHE A 397 9.29 -17.41 2.11
C PHE A 397 10.13 -17.14 0.86
N ILE A 398 9.50 -16.92 -0.31
CA ILE A 398 10.21 -16.62 -1.55
C ILE A 398 11.02 -15.33 -1.41
N SER A 399 10.45 -14.29 -0.77
CA SER A 399 11.15 -13.03 -0.53
C SER A 399 12.45 -13.24 0.25
N PHE A 400 12.44 -14.11 1.27
CA PHE A 400 13.64 -14.48 2.02
C PHE A 400 14.62 -15.32 1.23
N LEU A 401 14.13 -16.26 0.42
CA LEU A 401 14.98 -17.04 -0.47
C LEU A 401 15.71 -16.13 -1.47
N CYS A 402 15.00 -15.16 -2.06
CA CYS A 402 15.57 -14.14 -2.94
C CYS A 402 16.55 -13.24 -2.19
N GLY A 403 16.21 -12.71 -1.01
CA GLY A 403 17.11 -11.83 -0.27
C GLY A 403 18.36 -12.52 0.27
N LEU A 404 18.25 -13.80 0.60
CA LEU A 404 19.38 -14.64 0.97
C LEU A 404 20.24 -14.98 -0.24
N SER A 405 19.81 -14.75 -1.49
CA SER A 405 20.68 -14.90 -2.67
C SER A 405 21.83 -13.88 -2.66
N ASN A 406 21.64 -12.74 -1.99
CA ASN A 406 22.64 -11.70 -1.84
C ASN A 406 23.78 -12.14 -0.91
N LYS A 407 25.02 -12.03 -1.40
CA LYS A 407 26.22 -12.39 -0.63
C LYS A 407 26.39 -11.57 0.65
N SER A 408 26.07 -10.27 0.62
CA SER A 408 26.21 -9.39 1.79
C SER A 408 25.26 -9.82 2.91
N THR A 409 24.01 -10.15 2.59
CA THR A 409 23.00 -10.64 3.54
C THR A 409 23.49 -11.90 4.27
N ARG A 410 23.94 -12.93 3.52
CA ARG A 410 24.43 -14.18 4.12
C ARG A 410 25.74 -14.00 4.90
N SER A 411 26.58 -13.04 4.51
CA SER A 411 27.89 -12.84 5.13
C SER A 411 27.79 -12.48 6.62
N VAL A 412 26.67 -11.89 7.04
CA VAL A 412 26.36 -11.54 8.44
C VAL A 412 26.26 -12.78 9.34
N LEU A 413 25.94 -13.95 8.78
CA LEU A 413 25.83 -15.23 9.50
C LEU A 413 27.12 -16.04 9.49
N ARG A 414 28.08 -15.71 8.61
CA ARG A 414 29.34 -16.44 8.43
C ARG A 414 30.18 -16.58 9.72
N PRO A 415 30.28 -15.57 10.61
CA PRO A 415 31.07 -15.71 11.84
C PRO A 415 30.58 -16.85 12.74
N TYR A 416 29.27 -17.11 12.75
CA TYR A 416 28.60 -18.03 13.67
C TYR A 416 28.32 -19.40 13.07
N LEU A 417 28.12 -19.46 11.75
CA LEU A 417 27.84 -20.72 11.04
C LEU A 417 29.09 -21.35 10.44
N GLY A 418 30.19 -20.60 10.29
CA GLY A 418 31.42 -21.04 9.60
C GLY A 418 31.32 -20.96 8.06
N LYS A 419 32.32 -21.50 7.35
CA LYS A 419 32.34 -21.48 5.88
C LYS A 419 31.30 -22.45 5.33
N LEU A 420 30.36 -21.93 4.56
CA LEU A 420 29.37 -22.70 3.81
C LEU A 420 29.94 -23.17 2.46
N SER A 421 29.37 -24.23 1.89
CA SER A 421 29.78 -24.76 0.58
C SER A 421 29.53 -23.74 -0.52
N SER A 422 30.59 -23.23 -1.14
CA SER A 422 30.48 -22.29 -2.27
C SER A 422 29.75 -22.92 -3.46
N LYS A 423 30.02 -24.20 -3.76
CA LYS A 423 29.34 -24.95 -4.82
C LYS A 423 27.83 -25.02 -4.58
N SER A 424 27.41 -25.31 -3.35
CA SER A 424 25.98 -25.39 -2.98
C SER A 424 25.31 -24.03 -3.08
N ILE A 425 25.92 -22.97 -2.53
CA ILE A 425 25.39 -21.60 -2.62
C ILE A 425 25.22 -21.17 -4.07
N THR A 426 26.22 -21.38 -4.92
CA THR A 426 26.15 -21.00 -6.33
C THR A 426 25.00 -21.72 -7.04
N ARG A 427 24.75 -23.00 -6.73
CA ARG A 427 23.61 -23.75 -7.29
C ARG A 427 22.27 -23.15 -6.86
N VAL A 428 22.09 -22.85 -5.56
CA VAL A 428 20.86 -22.23 -5.05
C VAL A 428 20.63 -20.86 -5.71
N VAL A 429 21.65 -20.00 -5.71
CA VAL A 429 21.56 -18.65 -6.31
C VAL A 429 21.19 -18.76 -7.79
N LYS A 430 21.88 -19.61 -8.57
CA LYS A 430 21.59 -19.80 -9.99
C LYS A 430 20.14 -20.24 -10.21
N TYR A 431 19.64 -21.18 -9.41
CA TYR A 431 18.27 -21.67 -9.52
C TYR A 431 17.25 -20.59 -9.19
N VAL A 432 17.42 -19.90 -8.06
CA VAL A 432 16.52 -18.81 -7.61
C VAL A 432 16.52 -17.65 -8.62
N SER A 433 17.68 -17.25 -9.14
CA SER A 433 17.80 -16.23 -10.17
C SER A 433 17.10 -16.63 -11.47
N ALA A 434 17.32 -17.85 -11.96
CA ALA A 434 16.68 -18.34 -13.18
C ALA A 434 15.15 -18.39 -13.04
N TRP A 435 14.66 -18.87 -11.89
CA TRP A 435 13.23 -18.87 -11.58
C TRP A 435 12.66 -17.44 -11.54
N LEU A 436 13.34 -16.51 -10.86
CA LEU A 436 12.87 -15.14 -10.74
C LEU A 436 12.85 -14.39 -12.08
N ILE A 437 13.86 -14.61 -12.94
CA ILE A 437 13.89 -14.08 -14.30
C ILE A 437 12.69 -14.60 -15.10
N GLN A 438 12.46 -15.91 -15.08
CA GLN A 438 11.35 -16.54 -15.81
C GLN A 438 9.99 -15.98 -15.36
N GLN A 439 9.76 -15.89 -14.04
CA GLN A 439 8.48 -15.38 -13.51
C GLN A 439 8.32 -13.88 -13.76
N SER A 440 9.37 -13.07 -13.57
CA SER A 440 9.30 -11.62 -13.77
C SER A 440 9.03 -11.27 -15.22
N ASN A 441 9.74 -11.90 -16.16
CA ASN A 441 9.56 -11.65 -17.59
C ASN A 441 8.12 -11.97 -18.03
N ALA A 442 7.57 -13.11 -17.58
CA ALA A 442 6.20 -13.50 -17.87
C ALA A 442 5.15 -12.52 -17.31
N GLU A 443 5.38 -11.91 -16.15
CA GLU A 443 4.45 -10.94 -15.56
C GLU A 443 4.60 -9.53 -16.13
N VAL A 444 5.82 -9.13 -16.49
CA VAL A 444 6.09 -7.84 -17.13
C VAL A 444 5.51 -7.80 -18.54
N HIS A 445 5.66 -8.88 -19.33
CA HIS A 445 5.05 -8.98 -20.66
C HIS A 445 3.52 -8.83 -20.62
N LYS A 446 2.86 -9.30 -19.55
CA LYS A 446 1.41 -9.13 -19.36
C LYS A 446 1.00 -7.68 -19.11
N LEU A 447 1.90 -6.84 -18.59
CA LEU A 447 1.65 -5.40 -18.42
C LEU A 447 1.60 -4.68 -19.76
N GLU A 448 2.42 -5.12 -20.72
CA GLU A 448 2.46 -4.55 -22.08
C GLU A 448 1.17 -4.91 -22.86
N GLU A 449 0.56 -6.05 -22.59
CA GLU A 449 -0.69 -6.51 -23.24
C GLU A 449 -2.00 -6.03 -22.57
N PHE A 450 -1.96 -5.02 -21.68
CA PHE A 450 -3.14 -4.44 -21.01
C PHE A 450 -4.01 -5.45 -20.22
N ARG A 451 -3.42 -6.45 -19.55
CA ARG A 451 -4.16 -7.42 -18.71
C ARG A 451 -4.00 -7.20 -17.20
N ASN A 452 -5.08 -7.53 -16.47
CA ASN A 452 -5.37 -7.39 -15.01
C ASN A 452 -4.39 -8.06 -14.01
N ASN A 453 -3.06 -8.03 -14.19
CA ASN A 453 -2.12 -8.71 -13.27
C ASN A 453 -1.06 -7.82 -12.59
N GLN A 454 -1.30 -6.51 -12.48
CA GLN A 454 -0.30 -5.57 -11.93
C GLN A 454 0.18 -5.93 -10.51
N ARG A 455 -0.66 -6.55 -9.68
CA ARG A 455 -0.26 -6.94 -8.31
C ARG A 455 0.80 -8.04 -8.29
N ARG A 456 0.73 -9.00 -9.20
CA ARG A 456 1.74 -10.08 -9.29
C ARG A 456 3.08 -9.52 -9.77
N CYS A 457 3.05 -8.56 -10.71
CA CYS A 457 4.25 -7.84 -11.12
C CYS A 457 4.90 -7.06 -9.96
N LEU A 458 4.12 -6.31 -9.17
CA LEU A 458 4.63 -5.64 -7.95
C LEU A 458 5.24 -6.62 -6.94
N THR A 459 4.69 -7.84 -6.86
CA THR A 459 5.24 -8.91 -6.01
C THR A 459 6.60 -9.37 -6.54
N MET A 460 6.77 -9.52 -7.86
CA MET A 460 8.07 -9.80 -8.48
C MET A 460 9.07 -8.67 -8.22
N PHE A 461 8.64 -7.41 -8.31
CA PHE A 461 9.47 -6.25 -7.97
C PHE A 461 9.94 -6.28 -6.52
N TYR A 462 9.09 -6.75 -5.60
CA TYR A 462 9.49 -6.93 -4.21
C TYR A 462 10.54 -8.03 -4.04
N TYR A 463 10.44 -9.16 -4.74
CA TYR A 463 11.47 -10.21 -4.71
C TYR A 463 12.81 -9.74 -5.27
N LEU A 464 12.78 -9.00 -6.38
CA LEU A 464 13.96 -8.35 -6.96
C LEU A 464 14.56 -7.32 -5.99
N TYR A 465 13.72 -6.55 -5.30
CA TYR A 465 14.12 -5.64 -4.24
C TYR A 465 14.81 -6.38 -3.08
N GLU A 466 14.27 -7.50 -2.61
CA GLU A 466 14.90 -8.29 -1.55
C GLU A 466 16.27 -8.86 -2.00
N ALA A 467 16.40 -9.32 -3.25
CA ALA A 467 17.65 -9.84 -3.80
C ALA A 467 18.77 -8.78 -3.88
N ARG A 468 18.41 -7.48 -4.01
CA ARG A 468 19.35 -6.35 -4.07
C ARG A 468 20.44 -6.52 -5.15
N ASP A 469 20.10 -7.15 -6.26
CA ASP A 469 20.99 -7.40 -7.39
C ASP A 469 20.51 -6.64 -8.63
N LYS A 470 21.21 -5.56 -9.00
CA LYS A 470 20.85 -4.71 -10.14
C LYS A 470 20.99 -5.45 -11.48
N HIS A 471 21.91 -6.42 -11.58
CA HIS A 471 22.07 -7.22 -12.79
C HIS A 471 20.87 -8.16 -12.96
N LEU A 472 20.47 -8.82 -11.88
CA LEU A 472 19.28 -9.66 -11.86
C LEU A 472 18.01 -8.89 -12.25
N VAL A 473 17.87 -7.64 -11.80
CA VAL A 473 16.76 -6.76 -12.22
C VAL A 473 16.74 -6.56 -13.73
N ARG A 474 17.90 -6.26 -14.34
CA ARG A 474 17.99 -6.06 -15.79
C ARG A 474 17.65 -7.33 -16.58
N GLU A 475 18.17 -8.47 -16.16
CA GLU A 475 17.83 -9.76 -16.79
C GLU A 475 16.34 -10.11 -16.63
N ALA A 476 15.76 -9.82 -15.46
CA ALA A 476 14.37 -10.12 -15.14
C ALA A 476 13.37 -9.24 -15.90
N LEU A 477 13.69 -7.96 -16.11
CA LEU A 477 12.86 -7.04 -16.91
C LEU A 477 13.11 -7.21 -18.42
N GLY A 478 14.27 -7.74 -18.82
CA GLY A 478 14.64 -7.92 -20.21
C GLY A 478 14.58 -6.60 -20.98
N SER A 479 13.88 -6.60 -22.12
CA SER A 479 13.72 -5.43 -23.00
C SER A 479 12.49 -4.56 -22.67
N CYS A 480 11.93 -4.68 -21.45
CA CYS A 480 10.73 -3.95 -21.08
C CYS A 480 10.96 -2.44 -21.11
N ARG A 481 10.19 -1.74 -21.95
CA ARG A 481 10.24 -0.27 -22.07
C ARG A 481 9.13 0.43 -21.31
N ARG A 482 8.02 -0.28 -21.04
CA ARG A 482 6.81 0.31 -20.45
C ARG A 482 6.37 -0.42 -19.21
N LEU A 483 6.27 0.31 -18.11
CA LEU A 483 5.66 -0.15 -16.86
C LEU A 483 4.28 0.47 -16.68
N ASN A 484 3.25 -0.27 -17.07
CA ASN A 484 1.85 0.12 -16.83
C ASN A 484 1.37 -0.41 -15.48
N LEU A 485 1.32 0.46 -14.47
CA LEU A 485 0.81 0.17 -13.13
C LEU A 485 -0.48 0.95 -12.83
N SER A 486 -1.15 1.49 -13.85
CA SER A 486 -2.35 2.30 -13.69
C SER A 486 -3.46 1.59 -12.91
N SER A 487 -4.25 2.36 -12.18
CA SER A 487 -5.38 1.91 -11.35
C SER A 487 -5.02 0.97 -10.19
N VAL A 488 -3.74 0.91 -9.79
CA VAL A 488 -3.28 0.08 -8.66
C VAL A 488 -3.17 0.91 -7.38
N SER A 489 -3.56 0.30 -6.26
CA SER A 489 -3.25 0.88 -4.95
C SER A 489 -1.80 0.55 -4.57
N LEU A 490 -0.91 1.53 -4.63
CA LEU A 490 0.49 1.35 -4.28
C LEU A 490 0.70 1.56 -2.79
N THR A 491 1.29 0.57 -2.15
CA THR A 491 1.75 0.64 -0.77
C THR A 491 3.11 1.33 -0.69
N PRO A 492 3.54 1.79 0.50
CA PRO A 492 4.89 2.35 0.67
C PRO A 492 6.01 1.37 0.28
N LEU A 493 5.74 0.06 0.41
CA LEU A 493 6.63 -1.00 -0.03
C LEU A 493 6.70 -1.08 -1.56
N ASP A 494 5.54 -1.03 -2.24
CA ASP A 494 5.48 -1.05 -3.70
C ASP A 494 6.25 0.14 -4.30
N CYS A 495 6.10 1.33 -3.74
CA CYS A 495 6.85 2.52 -4.18
C CYS A 495 8.36 2.35 -3.96
N THR A 496 8.77 1.72 -2.87
CA THR A 496 10.20 1.47 -2.58
C THR A 496 10.80 0.43 -3.52
N ALA A 497 10.07 -0.65 -3.78
CA ALA A 497 10.48 -1.67 -4.73
C ALA A 497 10.56 -1.08 -6.14
N LEU A 498 9.52 -0.36 -6.58
CA LEU A 498 9.49 0.30 -7.89
C LEU A 498 10.64 1.30 -8.07
N ALA A 499 10.95 2.11 -7.06
CA ALA A 499 12.10 3.00 -7.11
C ALA A 499 13.42 2.23 -7.30
N PHE A 500 13.60 1.09 -6.63
CA PHE A 500 14.77 0.24 -6.85
C PHE A 500 14.82 -0.37 -8.26
N ILE A 501 13.66 -0.73 -8.83
CA ILE A 501 13.58 -1.24 -10.21
C ILE A 501 14.00 -0.16 -11.21
N LEU A 502 13.44 1.04 -11.12
CA LEU A 502 13.79 2.18 -11.97
C LEU A 502 15.27 2.60 -11.81
N GLU A 503 15.83 2.52 -10.61
CA GLU A 503 17.25 2.76 -10.36
C GLU A 503 18.16 1.70 -11.02
N SER A 504 17.65 0.50 -11.26
CA SER A 504 18.43 -0.66 -11.71
C SER A 504 18.33 -0.89 -13.22
N CYS A 505 17.20 -0.57 -13.84
CA CYS A 505 16.91 -0.75 -15.27
C CYS A 505 16.58 0.60 -15.92
N LYS A 506 17.54 1.12 -16.70
CA LYS A 506 17.40 2.39 -17.42
C LYS A 506 16.71 2.26 -18.79
N ASP A 507 16.37 1.04 -19.19
CA ASP A 507 15.68 0.75 -20.45
C ASP A 507 14.17 1.03 -20.36
N VAL A 508 13.65 1.22 -19.14
CA VAL A 508 12.27 1.66 -18.93
C VAL A 508 12.15 3.12 -19.35
N GLU A 509 11.37 3.36 -20.40
CA GLU A 509 11.12 4.67 -20.99
C GLU A 509 9.75 5.22 -20.61
N GLU A 510 8.79 4.37 -20.26
CA GLU A 510 7.41 4.77 -19.97
C GLU A 510 6.96 4.25 -18.60
N LEU A 511 6.44 5.15 -17.76
CA LEU A 511 5.86 4.81 -16.47
C LEU A 511 4.45 5.36 -16.37
N ASP A 512 3.48 4.46 -16.27
CA ASP A 512 2.07 4.80 -16.09
C ASP A 512 1.61 4.47 -14.66
N LEU A 513 1.40 5.52 -13.86
CA LEU A 513 0.80 5.43 -12.53
C LEU A 513 -0.59 6.09 -12.50
N GLY A 514 -1.24 6.26 -13.66
CA GLY A 514 -2.54 6.91 -13.75
C GLY A 514 -3.60 6.22 -12.89
N SER A 515 -4.45 6.97 -12.20
CA SER A 515 -5.48 6.46 -11.27
C SER A 515 -4.95 5.61 -10.10
N CYS A 516 -3.63 5.61 -9.85
CA CYS A 516 -3.06 4.91 -8.71
C CYS A 516 -3.42 5.59 -7.39
N LYS A 517 -3.57 4.78 -6.33
CA LYS A 517 -3.83 5.27 -4.97
C LYS A 517 -2.57 5.17 -4.13
N PHE A 518 -1.89 6.29 -3.91
CA PHE A 518 -0.75 6.42 -2.99
C PHE A 518 -0.69 7.84 -2.39
N HIS A 519 0.27 8.09 -1.50
CA HIS A 519 0.50 9.41 -0.91
C HIS A 519 1.59 10.15 -1.70
N GLU A 520 1.36 11.39 -2.08
CA GLU A 520 2.25 12.14 -2.98
C GLU A 520 3.68 12.34 -2.44
N GLU A 521 3.89 12.35 -1.11
CA GLU A 521 5.25 12.33 -0.50
C GLU A 521 6.13 11.17 -1.03
N TYR A 522 5.54 10.06 -1.48
CA TYR A 522 6.30 8.95 -2.09
C TYR A 522 6.86 9.30 -3.47
N LEU A 523 6.33 10.31 -4.16
CA LEU A 523 6.93 10.84 -5.40
C LEU A 523 8.36 11.32 -5.19
N ARG A 524 8.70 11.80 -3.99
CA ARG A 524 10.07 12.18 -3.61
C ARG A 524 11.07 11.02 -3.82
N LYS A 525 10.63 9.76 -3.69
CA LYS A 525 11.49 8.58 -3.95
C LYS A 525 11.74 8.37 -5.43
N PHE A 526 10.79 8.71 -6.29
CA PHE A 526 10.92 8.60 -7.73
C PHE A 526 11.66 9.79 -8.33
N ALA A 527 11.56 10.99 -7.72
CA ALA A 527 12.14 12.23 -8.21
C ALA A 527 13.54 12.11 -8.86
N PRO A 528 14.56 11.48 -8.22
CA PRO A 528 15.87 11.36 -8.84
C PRO A 528 15.94 10.39 -10.02
N LEU A 529 14.91 9.59 -10.26
CA LEU A 529 14.84 8.52 -11.27
C LEU A 529 13.97 8.91 -12.47
N LEU A 530 13.03 9.85 -12.30
CA LEU A 530 12.05 10.19 -13.33
C LEU A 530 12.66 10.85 -14.58
N HIS A 531 13.82 11.51 -14.45
CA HIS A 531 14.46 12.21 -15.58
C HIS A 531 14.91 11.28 -16.71
N ASP A 532 15.09 9.99 -16.43
CA ASP A 532 15.46 8.99 -17.44
C ASP A 532 14.25 8.51 -18.28
N LEU A 533 13.01 8.82 -17.87
CA LEU A 533 11.78 8.44 -18.57
C LEU A 533 11.48 9.38 -19.75
N LYS A 534 10.76 8.86 -20.75
CA LYS A 534 10.20 9.60 -21.89
C LYS A 534 8.71 9.91 -21.72
N ASP A 535 7.91 8.98 -21.23
CA ASP A 535 6.48 9.17 -20.93
C ASP A 535 6.22 8.94 -19.43
N LEU A 536 5.74 9.97 -18.74
CA LEU A 536 5.34 9.90 -17.34
C LEU A 536 3.86 10.22 -17.20
N ARG A 537 3.08 9.23 -16.71
CA ARG A 537 1.64 9.39 -16.47
C ARG A 537 1.31 9.39 -14.99
N LEU A 538 0.78 10.52 -14.52
CA LEU A 538 0.37 10.77 -13.15
C LEU A 538 -1.06 11.34 -13.09
N SER A 539 -1.90 11.03 -14.08
CA SER A 539 -3.29 11.49 -14.11
C SER A 539 -4.13 10.83 -13.01
N SER A 540 -5.07 11.54 -12.38
CA SER A 540 -5.99 10.95 -11.38
C SER A 540 -5.31 10.33 -10.15
N VAL A 541 -4.14 10.84 -9.72
CA VAL A 541 -3.44 10.38 -8.50
C VAL A 541 -3.74 11.24 -7.27
N MET A 542 -4.68 12.19 -7.39
CA MET A 542 -5.07 13.15 -6.33
C MET A 542 -3.92 14.06 -5.90
N MET A 543 -2.99 14.36 -6.82
CA MET A 543 -1.83 15.21 -6.59
C MET A 543 -2.25 16.66 -6.33
N THR A 544 -1.61 17.30 -5.35
CA THR A 544 -1.78 18.71 -5.02
C THR A 544 -0.62 19.56 -5.55
N ASN A 545 -0.64 20.87 -5.29
CA ASN A 545 0.47 21.77 -5.63
C ASN A 545 1.82 21.31 -5.03
N ASP A 546 1.81 20.76 -3.82
CA ASP A 546 3.02 20.25 -3.17
C ASP A 546 3.56 19.01 -3.88
N GLY A 547 2.67 18.15 -4.38
CA GLY A 547 3.04 16.97 -5.14
C GLY A 547 3.80 17.27 -6.43
N VAL A 548 3.45 18.38 -7.10
CA VAL A 548 4.15 18.85 -8.32
C VAL A 548 5.62 19.16 -8.04
N GLN A 549 5.94 19.68 -6.86
CA GLN A 549 7.33 19.99 -6.50
C GLN A 549 8.23 18.74 -6.47
N PHE A 550 7.66 17.55 -6.26
CA PHE A 550 8.43 16.31 -6.31
C PHE A 550 8.82 15.87 -7.72
N ILE A 551 8.11 16.32 -8.76
CA ILE A 551 8.45 16.01 -10.16
C ILE A 551 9.31 17.10 -10.82
N CYS A 552 9.28 18.34 -10.30
CA CYS A 552 10.08 19.45 -10.83
C CYS A 552 11.58 19.14 -10.99
N PRO A 553 12.28 18.48 -10.03
CA PRO A 553 13.70 18.15 -10.19
C PRO A 553 14.01 17.31 -11.44
N ALA A 554 13.08 16.44 -11.84
CA ALA A 554 13.24 15.62 -13.03
C ALA A 554 13.13 16.46 -14.31
N LEU A 555 12.23 17.44 -14.34
CA LEU A 555 12.06 18.37 -15.46
C LEU A 555 13.19 19.41 -15.55
N ILE A 556 13.74 19.82 -14.42
CA ILE A 556 14.87 20.77 -14.34
C ILE A 556 16.18 20.11 -14.81
N ASN A 557 16.31 18.79 -14.65
CA ASN A 557 17.53 18.07 -15.01
C ASN A 557 17.88 18.31 -16.49
N PRO A 558 19.09 18.82 -16.80
CA PRO A 558 19.53 19.03 -18.18
C PRO A 558 19.53 17.76 -19.04
N GLU A 559 19.67 16.59 -18.42
CA GLU A 559 19.63 15.29 -19.07
C GLU A 559 18.22 14.68 -19.11
N SER A 560 17.18 15.44 -18.74
CA SER A 560 15.80 14.97 -18.77
C SER A 560 15.41 14.46 -20.15
N LYS A 561 14.89 13.25 -20.20
CA LYS A 561 14.35 12.60 -21.40
C LYS A 561 12.83 12.73 -21.51
N ILE A 562 12.17 13.33 -20.52
CA ILE A 562 10.71 13.41 -20.45
C ILE A 562 10.19 14.23 -21.63
N GLN A 563 9.47 13.56 -22.52
CA GLN A 563 8.83 14.14 -23.70
C GLN A 563 7.33 14.36 -23.46
N THR A 564 6.71 13.48 -22.69
CA THR A 564 5.26 13.45 -22.47
C THR A 564 4.99 13.42 -20.96
N LEU A 565 4.19 14.37 -20.48
CA LEU A 565 3.83 14.47 -19.07
C LEU A 565 2.31 14.60 -18.92
N TRP A 566 1.69 13.61 -18.29
CA TRP A 566 0.26 13.60 -18.02
C TRP A 566 -0.04 13.89 -16.56
N LEU A 567 -0.67 15.04 -16.30
CA LEU A 567 -1.07 15.50 -14.97
C LEU A 567 -2.58 15.76 -14.86
N GLY A 568 -3.37 15.29 -15.83
CA GLY A 568 -4.80 15.53 -15.84
C GLY A 568 -5.56 14.90 -14.66
N PHE A 569 -6.76 15.40 -14.35
CA PHE A 569 -7.62 14.89 -13.28
C PHE A 569 -6.96 14.91 -11.88
N ASN A 570 -6.18 15.93 -11.56
CA ASN A 570 -5.55 16.10 -10.25
C ASN A 570 -6.21 17.26 -9.48
N LYS A 571 -5.59 17.70 -8.38
CA LYS A 571 -6.04 18.85 -7.58
C LYS A 571 -5.07 20.02 -7.74
N LEU A 572 -4.60 20.22 -8.97
CA LEU A 572 -3.68 21.31 -9.27
C LEU A 572 -4.46 22.62 -9.36
N THR A 573 -3.88 23.67 -8.79
CA THR A 573 -4.40 25.05 -8.85
C THR A 573 -3.44 25.95 -9.62
N ASP A 574 -3.76 27.24 -9.78
CA ASP A 574 -2.84 28.22 -10.38
C ASP A 574 -1.45 28.26 -9.70
N LEU A 575 -1.36 28.00 -8.40
CA LEU A 575 -0.08 27.86 -7.68
C LEU A 575 0.84 26.78 -8.29
N SER A 576 0.28 25.73 -8.87
CA SER A 576 1.07 24.70 -9.58
C SER A 576 1.73 25.26 -10.84
N CYS A 577 1.14 26.27 -11.48
CA CYS A 577 1.72 26.93 -12.67
C CYS A 577 3.06 27.59 -12.34
N ILE A 578 3.26 28.12 -11.13
CA ILE A 578 4.56 28.66 -10.67
C ILE A 578 5.64 27.58 -10.75
N TYR A 579 5.38 26.44 -10.10
CA TYR A 579 6.34 25.34 -10.00
C TYR A 579 6.62 24.73 -11.37
N LEU A 580 5.57 24.47 -12.17
CA LEU A 580 5.73 23.96 -13.52
C LEU A 580 6.51 24.95 -14.39
N ALA A 581 6.11 26.22 -14.43
CA ALA A 581 6.79 27.24 -15.24
C ALA A 581 8.28 27.35 -14.89
N SER A 582 8.62 27.33 -13.60
CA SER A 582 10.01 27.34 -13.16
C SER A 582 10.79 26.11 -13.66
N ALA A 583 10.15 24.93 -13.65
CA ALA A 583 10.78 23.67 -14.01
C ALA A 583 10.93 23.48 -15.52
N ILE A 584 9.97 23.96 -16.32
CA ILE A 584 9.97 23.76 -17.79
C ILE A 584 10.58 24.93 -18.58
N ARG A 585 10.89 26.08 -17.96
CA ARG A 585 11.45 27.27 -18.62
C ARG A 585 12.68 26.98 -19.49
N ASN A 586 13.57 26.13 -18.99
CA ASN A 586 14.82 25.74 -19.66
C ASN A 586 14.80 24.27 -20.11
N ASN A 587 13.66 23.58 -20.00
CA ASN A 587 13.55 22.19 -20.40
C ASN A 587 13.54 22.08 -21.93
N THR A 588 14.39 21.21 -22.47
CA THR A 588 14.55 21.03 -23.92
C THR A 588 13.91 19.74 -24.46
N SER A 589 13.42 18.85 -23.59
CA SER A 589 12.88 17.54 -23.95
C SER A 589 11.36 17.48 -24.01
N LEU A 590 10.65 18.21 -23.16
CA LEU A 590 9.19 18.16 -23.06
C LEU A 590 8.54 18.65 -24.36
N ARG A 591 7.60 17.85 -24.87
CA ARG A 591 6.83 18.09 -26.11
C ARG A 591 5.35 18.12 -25.84
N MET A 592 4.85 17.29 -24.93
CA MET A 592 3.43 17.21 -24.61
C MET A 592 3.22 17.39 -23.12
N LEU A 593 2.30 18.29 -22.77
CA LEU A 593 1.89 18.56 -21.40
C LEU A 593 0.36 18.51 -21.31
N ASP A 594 -0.14 17.57 -20.51
CA ASP A 594 -1.55 17.47 -20.17
C ASP A 594 -1.83 17.95 -18.74
N LEU A 595 -2.64 18.99 -18.63
CA LEU A 595 -3.12 19.58 -17.38
C LEU A 595 -4.66 19.59 -17.30
N SER A 596 -5.33 18.83 -18.16
CA SER A 596 -6.79 18.79 -18.26
C SER A 596 -7.44 18.37 -16.93
N TRP A 597 -8.66 18.77 -16.65
CA TRP A 597 -9.39 18.42 -15.42
C TRP A 597 -8.63 18.81 -14.14
N ASN A 598 -8.16 20.05 -14.09
CA ASN A 598 -7.59 20.72 -12.92
C ASN A 598 -8.24 22.13 -12.78
N ASP A 599 -7.87 22.92 -11.77
CA ASP A 599 -8.41 24.28 -11.58
C ASP A 599 -7.30 25.33 -11.66
N LEU A 600 -6.79 25.57 -12.86
CA LEU A 600 -5.62 26.43 -13.08
C LEU A 600 -5.95 27.93 -13.11
N SER A 601 -7.19 28.31 -12.80
CA SER A 601 -7.62 29.71 -12.84
C SER A 601 -6.93 30.55 -11.77
N GLY A 602 -6.30 31.65 -12.18
CA GLY A 602 -5.63 32.56 -11.26
C GLY A 602 -4.52 33.40 -11.90
N PRO A 603 -3.91 34.31 -11.13
CA PRO A 603 -2.82 35.14 -11.62
C PRO A 603 -1.63 34.32 -12.12
N HIS A 604 -1.31 33.20 -11.46
CA HIS A 604 -0.13 32.40 -11.77
C HIS A 604 -0.23 31.56 -13.05
N PHE A 605 -1.42 31.49 -13.67
CA PHE A 605 -1.55 30.89 -15.00
C PHE A 605 -0.69 31.64 -16.03
N SER A 606 -0.45 32.95 -15.86
CA SER A 606 0.45 33.70 -16.74
C SER A 606 1.89 33.21 -16.68
N ASP A 607 2.36 32.68 -15.54
CA ASP A 607 3.72 32.16 -15.43
C ASP A 607 3.96 31.01 -16.42
N LEU A 608 2.95 30.14 -16.62
CA LEU A 608 3.00 29.06 -17.60
C LEU A 608 2.94 29.60 -19.05
N MET A 609 2.09 30.60 -19.29
CA MET A 609 1.95 31.22 -20.61
C MET A 609 3.20 32.00 -21.03
N ASP A 610 3.91 32.61 -20.09
CA ASP A 610 5.18 33.29 -20.33
C ASP A 610 6.24 32.29 -20.82
N VAL A 611 6.28 31.09 -20.23
CA VAL A 611 7.14 30.01 -20.73
C VAL A 611 6.75 29.60 -22.14
N LEU A 612 5.46 29.45 -22.46
CA LEU A 612 5.02 29.16 -23.82
C LEU A 612 5.41 30.26 -24.81
N SER A 613 5.41 31.52 -24.40
CA SER A 613 5.80 32.64 -25.26
C SER A 613 7.31 32.70 -25.54
N SER A 614 8.12 32.00 -24.73
CA SER A 614 9.57 32.00 -24.85
C SER A 614 10.05 31.33 -26.14
N PRO A 615 11.08 31.86 -26.82
CA PRO A 615 11.69 31.21 -27.98
C PRO A 615 12.35 29.86 -27.64
N THR A 616 12.63 29.59 -26.36
CA THR A 616 13.21 28.33 -25.89
C THR A 616 12.17 27.22 -25.73
N CYS A 617 10.87 27.56 -25.72
CA CYS A 617 9.79 26.60 -25.53
C CYS A 617 9.80 25.53 -26.63
N ARG A 618 9.62 24.27 -26.23
CA ARG A 618 9.54 23.13 -27.14
C ARG A 618 8.22 22.35 -27.05
N ILE A 619 7.27 22.83 -26.26
CA ILE A 619 5.96 22.18 -26.14
C ILE A 619 5.23 22.30 -27.48
N GLU A 620 4.87 21.15 -28.05
CA GLU A 620 4.14 20.96 -29.29
C GLU A 620 2.66 20.68 -29.02
N GLU A 621 2.33 20.08 -27.88
CA GLU A 621 0.96 19.77 -27.49
C GLU A 621 0.65 20.24 -26.07
N LEU A 622 -0.43 21.00 -25.93
CA LEU A 622 -0.92 21.47 -24.63
C LEU A 622 -2.40 21.13 -24.47
N TRP A 623 -2.70 20.38 -23.43
CA TRP A 623 -4.05 19.92 -23.13
C TRP A 623 -4.55 20.61 -21.86
N LEU A 624 -5.63 21.38 -22.01
CA LEU A 624 -6.28 22.16 -20.96
C LEU A 624 -7.80 21.91 -20.96
N ASP A 625 -8.26 20.72 -21.39
CA ASP A 625 -9.70 20.38 -21.34
C ASP A 625 -10.17 20.46 -19.88
N HIS A 626 -11.22 21.22 -19.61
CA HIS A 626 -11.75 21.40 -18.25
C HIS A 626 -10.69 21.81 -17.22
N ALA A 627 -9.81 22.76 -17.58
CA ALA A 627 -8.73 23.24 -16.71
C ALA A 627 -9.15 24.40 -15.77
N GLY A 628 -10.46 24.60 -15.59
CA GLY A 628 -11.03 25.65 -14.74
C GLY A 628 -10.87 27.06 -15.30
N LEU A 629 -10.41 27.21 -16.56
CA LEU A 629 -10.09 28.53 -17.12
C LEU A 629 -11.35 29.37 -17.30
N ILE A 630 -11.21 30.67 -17.05
CA ILE A 630 -12.29 31.66 -17.08
C ILE A 630 -12.00 32.75 -18.11
N GLU A 631 -12.91 33.71 -18.28
CA GLU A 631 -12.83 34.76 -19.30
C GLU A 631 -11.50 35.54 -19.28
N THR A 632 -11.00 35.86 -18.09
CA THR A 632 -9.72 36.60 -17.93
C THR A 632 -8.51 35.77 -18.35
N SER A 633 -8.60 34.44 -18.29
CA SER A 633 -7.55 33.53 -18.76
C SER A 633 -7.32 33.63 -20.26
N ALA A 634 -8.32 34.09 -21.04
CA ALA A 634 -8.16 34.31 -22.48
C ALA A 634 -7.07 35.35 -22.81
N ILE A 635 -6.83 36.33 -21.92
CA ILE A 635 -5.75 37.32 -22.06
C ILE A 635 -4.39 36.62 -21.96
N GLN A 636 -4.22 35.78 -20.94
CA GLN A 636 -2.98 35.04 -20.67
C GLN A 636 -2.72 33.99 -21.78
N LEU A 637 -3.75 33.28 -22.25
CA LEU A 637 -3.64 32.38 -23.40
C LEU A 637 -3.18 33.13 -24.66
N ALA A 638 -3.78 34.30 -24.92
CA ALA A 638 -3.42 35.12 -26.08
C ALA A 638 -1.97 35.61 -26.03
N SER A 639 -1.43 35.95 -24.86
CA SER A 639 -0.02 36.36 -24.71
C SER A 639 0.92 35.17 -24.95
N GLY A 640 0.60 33.99 -24.40
CA GLY A 640 1.38 32.77 -24.59
C GLY A 640 1.45 32.34 -26.06
N ILE A 641 0.32 32.39 -26.78
CA ILE A 641 0.22 31.91 -28.17
C ILE A 641 0.88 32.86 -29.16
N ARG A 642 0.80 34.18 -28.96
CA ARG A 642 1.19 35.19 -29.97
C ARG A 642 2.62 35.01 -30.50
N ASN A 643 3.55 34.64 -29.63
CA ASN A 643 4.97 34.51 -29.95
C ASN A 643 5.46 33.05 -29.97
N ASN A 644 4.60 32.09 -29.62
CA ASN A 644 4.98 30.69 -29.58
C ASN A 644 5.25 30.16 -31.01
N ARG A 645 6.32 29.36 -31.14
CA ARG A 645 6.75 28.77 -32.41
C ARG A 645 6.74 27.23 -32.42
N SER A 646 6.45 26.59 -31.30
CA SER A 646 6.51 25.14 -31.12
C SER A 646 5.13 24.48 -31.10
N LEU A 647 4.13 25.12 -30.52
CA LEU A 647 2.80 24.57 -30.28
C LEU A 647 2.08 24.29 -31.60
N ARG A 648 1.56 23.07 -31.71
CA ARG A 648 0.81 22.51 -32.84
C ARG A 648 -0.58 22.06 -32.43
N LYS A 649 -0.74 21.53 -31.22
CA LYS A 649 -2.04 21.07 -30.73
C LYS A 649 -2.42 21.81 -29.45
N LEU A 650 -3.64 22.31 -29.41
CA LEU A 650 -4.17 23.03 -28.27
C LEU A 650 -5.60 22.59 -28.00
N ASN A 651 -5.82 22.00 -26.82
CA ASN A 651 -7.15 21.67 -26.34
C ASN A 651 -7.58 22.65 -25.25
N LEU A 652 -8.64 23.42 -25.50
CA LEU A 652 -9.24 24.38 -24.56
C LEU A 652 -10.70 24.02 -24.23
N SER A 653 -11.13 22.81 -24.57
CA SER A 653 -12.51 22.36 -24.39
C SER A 653 -12.97 22.47 -22.93
N ARG A 654 -14.28 22.60 -22.71
CA ARG A 654 -14.91 22.64 -21.37
C ARG A 654 -14.36 23.70 -20.41
N ASN A 655 -13.95 24.85 -20.93
CA ASN A 655 -13.57 26.03 -20.16
C ASN A 655 -14.53 27.21 -20.41
N PHE A 656 -14.57 28.18 -19.50
CA PHE A 656 -15.43 29.36 -19.57
C PHE A 656 -14.68 30.55 -20.20
N LEU A 657 -14.25 30.39 -21.46
CA LEU A 657 -13.46 31.41 -22.18
C LEU A 657 -14.34 32.43 -22.95
N ASN A 658 -15.65 32.26 -22.92
CA ASN A 658 -16.65 33.10 -23.57
C ASN A 658 -16.80 34.45 -22.85
N GLY A 659 -16.34 35.54 -23.45
CA GLY A 659 -16.42 36.88 -22.87
C GLY A 659 -15.70 37.94 -23.70
N PRO A 660 -15.57 39.19 -23.20
CA PRO A 660 -14.97 40.30 -23.96
C PRO A 660 -13.50 40.05 -24.33
N HIS A 661 -12.79 39.24 -23.55
CA HIS A 661 -11.38 38.93 -23.78
C HIS A 661 -11.16 37.82 -24.83
N PHE A 662 -12.22 37.09 -25.22
CA PHE A 662 -12.13 36.02 -26.23
C PHE A 662 -11.63 36.55 -27.58
N GLN A 663 -11.96 37.80 -27.94
CA GLN A 663 -11.46 38.46 -29.15
C GLN A 663 -9.91 38.50 -29.19
N GLY A 664 -9.26 38.70 -28.04
CA GLY A 664 -7.81 38.72 -27.94
C GLY A 664 -7.19 37.36 -28.27
N LEU A 665 -7.79 36.29 -27.74
CA LEU A 665 -7.41 34.91 -28.03
C LEU A 665 -7.61 34.57 -29.51
N MET A 666 -8.77 34.90 -30.07
CA MET A 666 -9.07 34.66 -31.49
C MET A 666 -8.12 35.43 -32.41
N LYS A 667 -7.74 36.66 -32.07
CA LYS A 667 -6.75 37.43 -32.82
C LYS A 667 -5.37 36.75 -32.83
N ALA A 668 -4.94 36.19 -31.69
CA ALA A 668 -3.68 35.45 -31.61
C ALA A 668 -3.73 34.15 -32.45
N LEU A 669 -4.80 33.38 -32.33
CA LEU A 669 -5.03 32.13 -33.08
C LEU A 669 -5.18 32.37 -34.59
N SER A 670 -5.73 33.52 -34.99
CA SER A 670 -5.93 33.88 -36.40
C SER A 670 -4.68 34.45 -37.07
N SER A 671 -3.59 34.67 -36.32
CA SER A 671 -2.35 35.21 -36.87
C SER A 671 -1.76 34.24 -37.89
N PRO A 672 -1.27 34.69 -39.05
CA PRO A 672 -0.54 33.84 -39.99
C PRO A 672 0.75 33.25 -39.42
N THR A 673 1.26 33.82 -38.32
CA THR A 673 2.44 33.30 -37.60
C THR A 673 2.09 32.21 -36.58
N CYS A 674 0.81 32.03 -36.26
CA CYS A 674 0.34 30.97 -35.38
C CYS A 674 0.54 29.62 -36.06
N ARG A 675 1.17 28.68 -35.36
CA ARG A 675 1.52 27.35 -35.89
C ARG A 675 0.60 26.23 -35.42
N ILE A 676 -0.49 26.57 -34.72
CA ILE A 676 -1.46 25.58 -34.26
C ILE A 676 -2.12 24.93 -35.49
N GLU A 677 -2.05 23.61 -35.54
CA GLU A 677 -2.57 22.72 -36.57
C GLU A 677 -3.89 22.07 -36.11
N GLU A 678 -4.02 21.78 -34.82
CA GLU A 678 -5.22 21.18 -34.21
C GLU A 678 -5.70 22.05 -33.04
N LEU A 679 -6.94 22.50 -33.10
CA LEU A 679 -7.56 23.35 -32.07
C LEU A 679 -8.91 22.73 -31.64
N GLU A 680 -9.04 22.45 -30.34
CA GLU A 680 -10.30 21.99 -29.75
C GLU A 680 -10.92 23.07 -28.88
N LEU A 681 -12.16 23.45 -29.22
CA LEU A 681 -13.01 24.42 -28.53
C LEU A 681 -14.39 23.78 -28.27
N CYS A 682 -14.41 22.51 -27.87
CA CYS A 682 -15.64 21.79 -27.58
C CYS A 682 -16.22 22.29 -26.24
N GLU A 683 -17.53 22.53 -26.18
CA GLU A 683 -18.23 22.87 -24.93
C GLU A 683 -17.62 24.08 -24.18
N ILE A 684 -17.28 25.15 -24.89
CA ILE A 684 -16.80 26.41 -24.28
C ILE A 684 -17.86 27.54 -24.32
N ASP A 685 -19.13 27.16 -24.51
CA ASP A 685 -20.27 28.07 -24.55
C ASP A 685 -20.24 29.14 -25.67
N LEU A 686 -19.74 28.81 -26.86
CA LEU A 686 -19.82 29.70 -28.02
C LEU A 686 -21.27 29.87 -28.49
N THR A 687 -21.78 31.09 -28.42
CA THR A 687 -23.04 31.52 -29.03
C THR A 687 -22.83 32.17 -30.41
N ASP A 688 -23.92 32.56 -31.08
CA ASP A 688 -23.86 33.24 -32.39
C ASP A 688 -23.08 34.56 -32.38
N GLU A 689 -22.92 35.20 -31.22
CA GLU A 689 -22.17 36.45 -31.07
C GLU A 689 -20.66 36.29 -31.38
N TYR A 690 -20.11 35.08 -31.17
CA TYR A 690 -18.71 34.77 -31.40
C TYR A 690 -18.43 34.28 -32.84
N ALA A 691 -19.47 33.98 -33.62
CA ALA A 691 -19.32 33.48 -34.99
C ALA A 691 -18.49 34.41 -35.91
N PRO A 692 -18.60 35.76 -35.84
CA PRO A 692 -17.72 36.66 -36.57
C PRO A 692 -16.24 36.52 -36.18
N LEU A 693 -15.94 36.20 -34.92
CA LEU A 693 -14.58 35.96 -34.44
C LEU A 693 -14.07 34.60 -34.89
N LEU A 694 -14.88 33.54 -34.83
CA LEU A 694 -14.50 32.21 -35.33
C LEU A 694 -14.10 32.25 -36.81
N LYS A 695 -14.83 33.03 -37.62
CA LYS A 695 -14.49 33.27 -39.04
C LYS A 695 -13.05 33.76 -39.23
N THR A 696 -12.47 34.52 -38.29
CA THR A 696 -11.11 35.04 -38.48
C THR A 696 -10.05 33.95 -38.50
N LEU A 697 -10.34 32.75 -37.97
CA LEU A 697 -9.44 31.59 -38.04
C LEU A 697 -9.12 31.18 -39.48
N SER A 698 -9.91 31.60 -40.47
CA SER A 698 -9.59 31.36 -41.89
C SER A 698 -8.26 32.01 -42.31
N LYS A 699 -7.75 32.97 -41.53
CA LYS A 699 -6.44 33.62 -41.75
C LYS A 699 -5.26 32.81 -41.21
N ASN A 700 -5.52 31.84 -40.33
CA ASN A 700 -4.49 30.91 -39.87
C ASN A 700 -4.13 29.96 -41.02
N ILE A 701 -2.85 29.90 -41.37
CA ILE A 701 -2.34 29.12 -42.50
C ILE A 701 -1.87 27.71 -42.12
N SER A 702 -1.81 27.41 -40.82
CA SER A 702 -1.39 26.13 -40.25
C SER A 702 -2.57 25.27 -39.79
N LEU A 703 -3.70 25.88 -39.41
CA LEU A 703 -4.84 25.17 -38.83
C LEU A 703 -5.47 24.20 -39.84
N THR A 704 -5.49 22.93 -39.48
CA THR A 704 -6.02 21.82 -40.30
C THR A 704 -7.18 21.10 -39.62
N HIS A 705 -7.25 21.08 -38.29
CA HIS A 705 -8.33 20.46 -37.54
C HIS A 705 -8.93 21.46 -36.55
N LEU A 706 -10.26 21.55 -36.54
CA LEU A 706 -11.00 22.43 -35.63
C LEU A 706 -12.21 21.70 -35.06
N ASP A 707 -12.30 21.61 -33.73
CA ASP A 707 -13.48 21.11 -33.04
C ASP A 707 -14.26 22.26 -32.39
N LEU A 708 -15.52 22.44 -32.81
CA LEU A 708 -16.51 23.37 -32.28
C LEU A 708 -17.74 22.64 -31.72
N SER A 709 -17.61 21.36 -31.38
CA SER A 709 -18.72 20.53 -30.93
C SER A 709 -19.31 21.01 -29.60
N ASN A 710 -20.58 20.65 -29.36
CA ASN A 710 -21.30 20.90 -28.12
C ASN A 710 -21.31 22.38 -27.67
N ASN A 711 -21.36 23.30 -28.64
CA ASN A 711 -21.51 24.73 -28.39
C ASN A 711 -22.97 25.19 -28.60
N LYS A 712 -23.23 26.47 -28.33
CA LYS A 712 -24.54 27.12 -28.35
C LYS A 712 -24.75 27.94 -29.64
N MET A 713 -24.28 27.46 -30.78
CA MET A 713 -24.47 28.13 -32.07
C MET A 713 -25.77 27.70 -32.74
N SER A 714 -26.48 28.66 -33.36
CA SER A 714 -27.70 28.44 -34.14
C SER A 714 -27.46 28.67 -35.64
N ASP A 715 -28.52 28.70 -36.44
CA ASP A 715 -28.46 28.97 -37.87
C ASP A 715 -27.86 30.34 -38.19
N ALA A 716 -27.93 31.31 -37.27
CA ALA A 716 -27.31 32.64 -37.43
C ALA A 716 -25.78 32.58 -37.57
N SER A 717 -25.13 31.59 -36.94
CA SER A 717 -23.70 31.31 -37.12
C SER A 717 -23.34 30.74 -38.49
N GLY A 718 -24.30 30.12 -39.18
CA GLY A 718 -24.09 29.33 -40.39
C GLY A 718 -23.33 30.05 -41.50
N ARG A 719 -23.63 31.34 -41.73
CA ARG A 719 -22.90 32.14 -42.75
C ARG A 719 -21.41 32.30 -42.43
N HIS A 720 -21.07 32.52 -41.16
CA HIS A 720 -19.70 32.74 -40.72
C HIS A 720 -18.92 31.43 -40.72
N LEU A 721 -19.55 30.33 -40.30
CA LEU A 721 -18.97 28.99 -40.37
C LEU A 721 -18.76 28.54 -41.82
N LYS A 722 -19.71 28.80 -42.72
CA LYS A 722 -19.52 28.56 -44.16
C LYS A 722 -18.32 29.33 -44.68
N GLU A 723 -18.18 30.62 -44.36
CA GLU A 723 -17.02 31.40 -44.76
C GLU A 723 -15.70 30.91 -44.16
N LEU A 724 -15.69 30.53 -42.89
CA LEU A 724 -14.54 29.92 -42.23
C LEU A 724 -14.10 28.65 -42.96
N ILE A 725 -15.05 27.76 -43.23
CA ILE A 725 -14.81 26.49 -43.90
C ILE A 725 -14.31 26.75 -45.32
N LEU A 726 -14.93 27.64 -46.09
CA LEU A 726 -14.55 27.86 -47.48
C LEU A 726 -13.18 28.55 -47.65
N LYS A 727 -12.79 29.43 -46.71
CA LYS A 727 -11.58 30.27 -46.82
C LYS A 727 -10.38 29.76 -46.02
N SER A 728 -10.54 28.71 -45.21
CA SER A 728 -9.46 28.14 -44.39
C SER A 728 -8.73 26.99 -45.08
N ARG A 729 -7.67 26.49 -44.44
CA ARG A 729 -6.94 25.27 -44.84
C ARG A 729 -7.37 24.02 -44.06
N LEU A 730 -8.52 24.07 -43.40
CA LEU A 730 -9.08 22.94 -42.66
C LEU A 730 -9.21 21.71 -43.55
N LYS A 731 -8.79 20.57 -43.00
CA LYS A 731 -9.00 19.22 -43.49
C LYS A 731 -10.13 18.55 -42.70
N GLU A 732 -10.27 18.88 -41.42
CA GLU A 732 -11.34 18.36 -40.58
C GLU A 732 -11.98 19.48 -39.76
N ILE A 733 -13.31 19.46 -39.68
CA ILE A 733 -14.07 20.30 -38.75
C ILE A 733 -15.17 19.48 -38.09
N SER A 734 -15.25 19.57 -36.77
CA SER A 734 -16.32 18.95 -35.98
C SER A 734 -17.25 20.03 -35.42
N ILE A 735 -18.55 19.84 -35.63
CA ILE A 735 -19.62 20.73 -35.15
C ILE A 735 -20.75 19.85 -34.54
N TYR A 736 -20.41 18.65 -34.04
CA TYR A 736 -21.35 17.75 -33.38
C TYR A 736 -22.08 18.44 -32.22
N LEU A 737 -23.30 18.01 -31.90
CA LEU A 737 -24.05 18.42 -30.71
C LEU A 737 -24.31 19.94 -30.56
N ASN A 738 -24.25 20.72 -31.66
CA ASN A 738 -24.73 22.11 -31.69
C ASN A 738 -26.26 22.12 -31.84
N ARG A 739 -26.97 21.78 -30.76
CA ARG A 739 -28.41 21.46 -30.79
C ARG A 739 -29.32 22.60 -31.26
N MET A 740 -28.86 23.85 -31.18
CA MET A 740 -29.63 25.02 -31.63
C MET A 740 -29.56 25.24 -33.15
N MET A 741 -28.67 24.54 -33.85
CA MET A 741 -28.58 24.56 -35.30
C MET A 741 -29.60 23.59 -35.92
N SER A 742 -30.38 24.06 -36.89
CA SER A 742 -31.39 23.26 -37.58
C SER A 742 -30.75 22.11 -38.36
N ARG A 743 -31.56 21.08 -38.66
CA ARG A 743 -31.12 19.97 -39.52
C ARG A 743 -30.74 20.45 -40.92
N GLU A 744 -31.47 21.43 -41.44
CA GLU A 744 -31.20 22.01 -42.76
C GLU A 744 -29.84 22.70 -42.79
N MET A 745 -29.55 23.57 -41.81
CA MET A 745 -28.26 24.25 -41.73
C MET A 745 -27.10 23.26 -41.54
N ARG A 746 -27.27 22.23 -40.70
CA ARG A 746 -26.29 21.13 -40.57
C ARG A 746 -26.06 20.42 -41.90
N GLN A 747 -27.12 20.07 -42.64
CA GLN A 747 -26.96 19.44 -43.95
C GLN A 747 -26.24 20.38 -44.94
N ASN A 748 -26.55 21.67 -44.92
CA ASN A 748 -25.87 22.69 -45.74
C ASN A 748 -24.38 22.78 -45.44
N LEU A 749 -23.98 22.82 -44.17
CA LEU A 749 -22.56 22.81 -43.78
C LEU A 749 -21.88 21.48 -44.14
N ARG A 750 -22.57 20.34 -44.01
CA ARG A 750 -22.04 19.02 -44.38
C ARG A 750 -21.79 18.93 -45.89
N ASN A 751 -22.65 19.54 -46.70
CA ASN A 751 -22.54 19.58 -48.15
C ASN A 751 -21.34 20.41 -48.64
N LEU A 752 -20.72 21.26 -47.80
CA LEU A 752 -19.50 22.00 -48.15
C LEU A 752 -18.31 21.08 -48.49
N ARG A 753 -18.34 19.81 -48.08
CA ARG A 753 -17.36 18.79 -48.52
C ARG A 753 -17.39 18.54 -50.04
N VAL A 754 -18.51 18.85 -50.70
CA VAL A 754 -18.64 18.79 -52.17
C VAL A 754 -17.94 20.00 -52.79
N GLU A 755 -18.11 21.20 -52.20
CA GLU A 755 -17.43 22.43 -52.63
C GLU A 755 -15.92 22.42 -52.28
N ARG A 756 -15.51 21.66 -51.25
CA ARG A 756 -14.12 21.45 -50.83
C ARG A 756 -13.77 19.95 -50.76
N PRO A 757 -13.35 19.34 -51.88
CA PRO A 757 -12.90 17.95 -51.90
C PRO A 757 -11.77 17.69 -50.89
N GLY A 758 -11.90 16.64 -50.08
CA GLY A 758 -10.93 16.27 -49.04
C GLY A 758 -11.17 16.88 -47.66
N LEU A 759 -12.21 17.71 -47.48
CA LEU A 759 -12.68 18.18 -46.17
C LEU A 759 -13.59 17.13 -45.51
N ALA A 760 -13.24 16.69 -44.31
CA ALA A 760 -14.13 15.94 -43.41
C ALA A 760 -14.94 16.91 -42.55
N VAL A 761 -16.26 16.79 -42.61
CA VAL A 761 -17.20 17.57 -41.77
C VAL A 761 -17.96 16.59 -40.90
N TYR A 762 -17.70 16.65 -39.59
CA TYR A 762 -18.26 15.78 -38.57
C TYR A 762 -19.40 16.49 -37.84
N MET A 763 -20.64 15.99 -37.97
CA MET A 763 -21.85 16.59 -37.40
C MET A 763 -22.93 15.54 -37.17
N ASP A 764 -23.90 15.83 -36.30
CA ASP A 764 -25.04 14.94 -36.02
C ASP A 764 -25.83 14.59 -37.29
N GLY A 765 -26.49 13.43 -37.26
CA GLY A 765 -27.40 12.95 -38.30
C GLY A 765 -28.62 13.83 -38.52
#